data_AF-A0A5S5DP46-F1
#
_entry.id   AF-A0A5S5DP46-F1
#
_cell.length_a   1.000
_cell.length_b   1.000
_cell.length_c   1.000
_cell.angle_alpha   90.00
_cell.angle_beta   90.00
_cell.angle_gamma   90.00
#
_symmetry.space_group_name_H-M   'P 1'
#
loop_
_entity.id
_entity.type
_entity.pdbx_description
1 polymer ?
#
loop_
_entity_poly.entity_id
_entity_poly.type
_entity_poly.pdbx_seq_one_letter_code
_entity_poly.pdbx_strand_id
1 'polypeptide(L)'
;MDMTTRKFINCEEEAIHLCGMVQHTGALLVFDGTDRCVACSDNVGDFGIDAAPGVLLSELQGSLALPEDPELIKSRLTYPDSTAQNRLVYPVQLPSGPCSLSIYYRRALLFVEFERQIAGDFNINELYQYTNAIDASANDGFWTSLCLQIAKIIKYDRVMVYQFREDRSGQVIAEYVEEGLEPLLGYRYPEFDIPAQARELYKINVARVTSDVHAPRIPIRGLESRDIDLTLTDIRAMSPVHLEYLKNAGMQASCSFSILVDGNLWGMVACQNRTPKAVDIFQRHVGTILTQYAVNRYVALEKEKELRDQQEIEEILFNMKDKIVVKSNILESLEECSDAIMEFAAADGMAVLFQDELVKYGSTPADDQILRMRDEIEQNGEPQFFVTDAFYSKGKEGGDSFLPGVAYVNVASHSELQLLLFRKEVIQEETWAGAPEKVIKTDRDTLTSYASPRTSFEAWKNEIRGKSEKWGRKERRFLERLSQLIQESIVMKTTEIHKLNARLKELNHLHDTFSYTLTHDLKNMLSSIRLASQFMTQNEQNHQLVKKLSENILDTVHLMSDMLDKTLAFSKAKTIAVSKEDVALEKIVPKIVDDNIKRYAPGGEGRFDVVLGTLLPVKSDKTLLYQIFLNVIGNAVKYSSKGAAPRVAIRSYVEEPFIVYSIADNGIGMREEDIKQAFEIFKRLPNSSGFEGSGVGLAIVKRIMDKIGGRIELESAVGKGTTFYLKFPR
;
A
#
# COMPACT_ATOMS: atom_id res chain seq x y z
N MET A 1 21.13 58.76 -34.37
CA MET A 1 19.72 58.39 -34.13
C MET A 1 19.72 56.92 -33.79
N ASP A 2 19.83 56.61 -32.51
CA ASP A 2 19.84 55.23 -32.03
C ASP A 2 18.47 54.93 -31.42
N MET A 3 17.86 53.83 -31.85
CA MET A 3 16.51 53.46 -31.47
C MET A 3 16.45 53.19 -29.97
N THR A 4 15.57 53.93 -29.29
CA THR A 4 15.10 53.73 -27.92
C THR A 4 14.78 52.25 -27.64
N THR A 5 15.71 51.55 -27.00
CA THR A 5 15.47 50.21 -26.46
C THR A 5 14.50 50.34 -25.29
N ARG A 6 13.21 50.05 -25.52
CA ARG A 6 12.20 49.95 -24.45
C ARG A 6 12.63 48.83 -23.49
N LYS A 7 12.95 49.18 -22.25
CA LYS A 7 13.27 48.19 -21.21
C LYS A 7 11.95 47.72 -20.60
N PHE A 8 11.63 46.44 -20.80
CA PHE A 8 10.50 45.79 -20.11
C PHE A 8 11.05 45.18 -18.83
N ILE A 9 10.47 45.51 -17.68
CA ILE A 9 10.82 44.88 -16.40
C ILE A 9 9.66 43.95 -16.06
N ASN A 10 9.91 42.64 -16.12
CA ASN A 10 8.92 41.68 -15.65
C ASN A 10 8.81 41.80 -14.12
N CYS A 11 7.63 41.57 -13.52
CA CYS A 11 7.47 41.64 -12.07
C CYS A 11 8.51 40.80 -11.34
N GLU A 12 8.93 39.68 -11.94
CA GLU A 12 9.90 38.73 -11.38
C GLU A 12 11.36 39.22 -11.39
N GLU A 13 11.67 40.26 -12.15
CA GLU A 13 13.01 40.85 -12.25
C GLU A 13 13.27 41.93 -11.19
N GLU A 14 12.24 42.38 -10.45
CA GLU A 14 12.42 43.31 -9.35
C GLU A 14 13.12 42.63 -8.16
N ALA A 15 14.36 43.03 -7.90
CA ALA A 15 15.14 42.57 -6.74
C ALA A 15 14.62 43.20 -5.43
N ILE A 16 13.44 42.77 -4.97
CA ILE A 16 12.74 43.34 -3.80
C ILE A 16 13.52 43.27 -2.48
N HIS A 17 14.53 42.40 -2.39
CA HIS A 17 15.42 42.26 -1.23
C HIS A 17 16.60 43.25 -1.28
N LEU A 18 16.86 43.89 -2.42
CA LEU A 18 17.92 44.88 -2.66
C LEU A 18 17.35 46.28 -2.93
N CYS A 19 16.19 46.59 -2.34
CA CYS A 19 15.45 47.80 -2.67
C CYS A 19 16.08 49.09 -2.11
N GLY A 20 17.07 48.99 -1.21
CA GLY A 20 17.79 50.13 -0.64
C GLY A 20 16.93 51.07 0.21
N MET A 21 15.76 50.61 0.65
CA MET A 21 14.74 51.45 1.28
C MET A 21 14.12 50.72 2.48
N VAL A 22 13.81 51.46 3.54
CA VAL A 22 13.08 51.01 4.74
C VAL A 22 11.77 51.78 4.92
N GLN A 23 10.91 51.27 5.79
CA GLN A 23 9.65 51.90 6.19
C GLN A 23 9.93 52.99 7.23
N HIS A 24 9.14 54.07 7.20
CA HIS A 24 9.22 55.17 8.17
C HIS A 24 9.02 54.77 9.65
N THR A 25 8.47 53.58 9.92
CA THR A 25 8.21 53.06 11.27
C THR A 25 9.46 52.68 12.04
N GLY A 26 10.60 52.54 11.35
CA GLY A 26 11.87 52.18 11.95
C GLY A 26 13.07 52.84 11.29
N ALA A 27 14.24 52.63 11.88
CA ALA A 27 15.53 53.07 11.37
C ALA A 27 16.50 51.88 11.29
N LEU A 28 17.44 51.95 10.36
CA LEU A 28 18.42 50.89 10.11
C LEU A 28 19.85 51.43 10.14
N LEU A 29 20.73 50.70 10.80
CA LEU A 29 22.18 50.87 10.76
C LEU A 29 22.83 49.54 10.34
N VAL A 30 23.87 49.63 9.52
CA VAL A 30 24.63 48.48 9.02
C VAL A 30 26.10 48.72 9.27
N PHE A 31 26.76 47.75 9.91
CA PHE A 31 28.18 47.80 10.25
C PHE A 31 28.95 46.68 9.55
N ASP A 32 30.20 46.96 9.19
CA ASP A 32 31.13 45.93 8.67
C ASP A 32 31.87 45.19 9.80
N GLY A 33 32.74 44.24 9.42
CA GLY A 33 33.54 43.48 10.37
C GLY A 33 34.59 44.29 11.15
N THR A 34 34.73 45.59 10.86
CA THR A 34 35.59 46.53 11.62
C THR A 34 34.77 47.46 12.51
N ASP A 35 33.48 47.17 12.69
CA ASP A 35 32.51 48.00 13.44
C ASP A 35 32.29 49.39 12.86
N ARG A 36 32.66 49.62 11.61
CA ARG A 36 32.40 50.88 10.93
C ARG A 36 31.00 50.83 10.32
N CYS A 37 30.20 51.86 10.57
CA CYS A 37 28.90 52.02 9.95
C CYS A 37 29.11 52.21 8.44
N VAL A 38 28.64 51.27 7.64
CA VAL A 38 28.79 51.30 6.18
C VAL A 38 27.50 51.71 5.48
N ALA A 39 26.36 51.60 6.17
CA ALA A 39 25.09 52.14 5.68
C ALA A 39 24.14 52.52 6.84
N CYS A 40 23.30 53.52 6.62
CA CYS A 40 22.29 53.96 7.58
C CYS A 40 21.05 54.52 6.86
N SER A 41 19.85 54.40 7.42
CA SER A 41 18.65 55.02 6.85
C SER A 41 18.62 56.54 7.09
N ASP A 42 17.99 57.30 6.20
CA ASP A 42 17.94 58.77 6.29
C ASP A 42 17.28 59.28 7.56
N ASN A 43 16.37 58.49 8.13
CA ASN A 43 15.57 58.84 9.31
C ASN A 43 16.20 58.41 10.64
N VAL A 44 17.46 57.95 10.67
CA VAL A 44 18.11 57.53 11.93
C VAL A 44 18.13 58.66 12.97
N GLY A 45 18.26 59.91 12.53
CA GLY A 45 18.16 61.09 13.39
C GLY A 45 16.80 61.26 14.08
N ASP A 46 15.70 60.80 13.45
CA ASP A 46 14.35 60.86 14.05
C ASP A 46 14.20 59.94 15.27
N PHE A 47 15.16 59.01 15.44
CA PHE A 47 15.25 58.10 16.59
C PHE A 47 16.22 58.63 17.67
N GLY A 48 16.75 59.85 17.50
CA GLY A 48 17.72 60.45 18.42
C GLY A 48 19.11 59.84 18.32
N ILE A 49 19.43 59.19 17.20
CA ILE A 49 20.71 58.55 16.95
C ILE A 49 21.50 59.42 15.95
N ASP A 50 22.64 59.95 16.38
CA ASP A 50 23.53 60.74 15.54
C ASP A 50 24.53 59.82 14.82
N ALA A 51 24.05 59.15 13.77
CA ALA A 51 24.85 58.21 13.00
C ALA A 51 24.94 58.61 11.53
N ALA A 52 26.13 58.42 10.95
CA ALA A 52 26.42 58.60 9.54
C ALA A 52 27.36 57.49 9.04
N PRO A 53 27.39 57.21 7.73
CA PRO A 53 28.36 56.26 7.18
C PRO A 53 29.79 56.70 7.54
N GLY A 54 30.57 55.78 8.11
CA GLY A 54 31.94 55.99 8.56
C GLY A 54 32.11 56.08 10.09
N VAL A 55 31.04 56.27 10.85
CA VAL A 55 31.05 56.30 12.33
C VAL A 55 31.28 54.90 12.90
N LEU A 56 32.06 54.76 13.98
CA LEU A 56 32.30 53.48 14.64
C LEU A 56 31.16 53.10 15.60
N LEU A 57 30.86 51.81 15.74
CA LEU A 57 29.84 51.32 16.68
C LEU A 57 30.14 51.76 18.13
N SER A 58 31.41 51.80 18.52
CA SER A 58 31.85 52.27 19.84
C SER A 58 31.47 53.72 20.12
N GLU A 59 31.46 54.58 19.10
CA GLU A 59 31.07 55.98 19.20
C GLU A 59 29.55 56.14 19.39
N LEU A 60 28.77 55.13 18.96
CA LEU A 60 27.31 55.12 19.03
C LEU A 60 26.75 54.39 20.26
N GLN A 61 27.57 53.70 21.05
CA GLN A 61 27.10 52.88 22.19
C GLN A 61 26.16 53.64 23.14
N GLY A 62 26.48 54.90 23.45
CA GLY A 62 25.66 55.74 24.32
C GLY A 62 24.30 56.13 23.72
N SER A 63 24.23 56.28 22.39
CA SER A 63 23.01 56.67 21.67
C SER A 63 22.12 55.49 21.32
N LEU A 64 22.68 54.29 21.14
CA LEU A 64 21.95 53.07 20.77
C LEU A 64 21.25 52.41 21.97
N ALA A 65 21.52 52.86 23.20
CA ALA A 65 20.97 52.32 24.44
C ALA A 65 21.07 50.77 24.51
N LEU A 66 22.21 50.22 24.10
CA LEU A 66 22.42 48.78 24.04
C LEU A 66 22.29 48.15 25.43
N PRO A 67 21.57 47.02 25.56
CA PRO A 67 21.31 46.40 26.87
C PRO A 67 22.55 45.71 27.46
N GLU A 68 23.53 45.39 26.63
CA GLU A 68 24.77 44.69 26.98
C GLU A 68 25.93 45.20 26.13
N ASP A 69 27.16 44.80 26.47
CA ASP A 69 28.38 45.09 25.69
C ASP A 69 28.27 44.56 24.25
N PRO A 70 28.58 45.37 23.21
CA PRO A 70 28.57 44.92 21.82
C PRO A 70 29.34 43.63 21.55
N GLU A 71 30.48 43.40 22.21
CA GLU A 71 31.26 42.17 22.03
C GLU A 71 30.50 40.94 22.55
N LEU A 72 29.75 41.10 23.65
CA LEU A 72 28.90 40.04 24.18
C LEU A 72 27.72 39.76 23.23
N ILE A 73 27.08 40.80 22.70
CA ILE A 73 26.02 40.68 21.70
C ILE A 73 26.53 39.92 20.47
N LYS A 74 27.69 40.32 19.91
CA LYS A 74 28.31 39.64 18.77
C LYS A 74 28.65 38.18 19.09
N SER A 75 29.15 37.88 20.29
CA SER A 75 29.46 36.51 20.71
C SER A 75 28.23 35.59 20.76
N ARG A 76 27.04 36.14 21.05
CA ARG A 76 25.77 35.39 21.02
C ARG A 76 25.22 35.20 19.61
N LEU A 77 25.62 36.05 18.69
CA LEU A 77 25.26 35.96 17.27
C LEU A 77 26.13 34.96 16.47
N THR A 78 27.03 34.21 17.14
CA THR A 78 28.01 33.33 16.48
C THR A 78 27.42 31.99 16.02
N TYR A 79 27.08 31.89 14.73
CA TYR A 79 27.38 30.77 13.82
C TYR A 79 27.07 31.21 12.36
N PRO A 80 28.07 31.34 11.46
CA PRO A 80 27.84 31.77 10.07
C PRO A 80 27.11 30.75 9.18
N ASP A 81 27.10 29.47 9.59
CA ASP A 81 26.68 28.33 8.75
C ASP A 81 25.37 27.65 9.22
N SER A 82 24.72 28.16 10.28
CA SER A 82 23.42 27.62 10.67
C SER A 82 22.30 28.27 9.86
N THR A 83 21.45 27.46 9.24
CA THR A 83 20.19 27.89 8.61
C THR A 83 19.21 28.55 9.58
N ALA A 84 19.49 28.54 10.89
CA ALA A 84 18.72 29.23 11.92
C ALA A 84 19.02 30.74 11.92
N GLN A 85 17.98 31.55 11.72
CA GLN A 85 18.06 33.01 11.81
C GLN A 85 18.38 33.43 13.25
N ASN A 86 19.65 33.71 13.54
CA ASN A 86 20.06 34.19 14.85
C ASN A 86 19.85 35.71 14.92
N ARG A 87 18.64 36.11 15.32
CA ARG A 87 18.25 37.52 15.57
C ARG A 87 17.99 37.71 17.06
N LEU A 88 18.62 38.72 17.63
CA LEU A 88 18.36 39.16 19.00
C LEU A 88 17.42 40.36 18.98
N VAL A 89 16.40 40.36 19.84
CA VAL A 89 15.41 41.44 19.95
C VAL A 89 15.35 41.93 21.39
N TYR A 90 15.52 43.23 21.59
CA TYR A 90 15.53 43.86 22.91
C TYR A 90 14.60 45.06 22.96
N PRO A 91 13.83 45.27 24.04
CA PRO A 91 13.22 46.55 24.30
C PRO A 91 14.29 47.55 24.73
N VAL A 92 14.31 48.73 24.11
CA VAL A 92 15.24 49.82 24.43
C VAL A 92 14.49 51.13 24.56
N GLN A 93 15.01 52.03 25.39
CA GLN A 93 14.46 53.37 25.55
C GLN A 93 15.38 54.37 24.83
N LEU A 94 14.94 54.86 23.67
CA LEU A 94 15.63 55.90 22.92
C LEU A 94 15.08 57.29 23.29
N PRO A 95 15.78 58.38 22.94
CA PRO A 95 15.27 59.75 23.11
C PRO A 95 13.93 59.98 22.40
N SER A 96 13.69 59.29 21.28
CA SER A 96 12.44 59.33 20.52
C SER A 96 11.29 58.53 21.15
N GLY A 97 11.55 57.75 22.21
CA GLY A 97 10.57 56.88 22.86
C GLY A 97 10.99 55.40 22.90
N PRO A 98 10.10 54.53 23.44
CA PRO A 98 10.36 53.09 23.51
C PRO A 98 10.44 52.48 22.12
N CYS A 99 11.49 51.69 21.88
CA CYS A 99 11.75 51.03 20.60
C CYS A 99 12.15 49.58 20.83
N SER A 100 11.90 48.74 19.82
CA SER A 100 12.43 47.39 19.73
C SER A 100 13.68 47.41 18.87
N LEU A 101 14.79 46.99 19.47
CA LEU A 101 16.09 46.87 18.84
C LEU A 101 16.29 45.43 18.37
N SER A 102 16.47 45.24 17.07
CA SER A 102 16.77 43.95 16.45
C SER A 102 18.19 43.92 15.90
N ILE A 103 18.97 42.90 16.24
CA ILE A 103 20.37 42.76 15.83
C ILE A 103 20.59 41.38 15.20
N TYR A 104 21.19 41.33 14.01
CA TYR A 104 21.47 40.09 13.28
C TYR A 104 22.59 40.26 12.25
N TYR A 105 23.19 39.15 11.81
CA TYR A 105 24.17 39.14 10.70
C TYR A 105 23.54 38.71 9.38
N ARG A 106 24.03 39.32 8.29
CA ARG A 106 23.75 38.87 6.92
C ARG A 106 24.93 39.23 6.00
N ARG A 107 25.44 38.25 5.24
CA ARG A 107 26.59 38.42 4.33
C ARG A 107 27.79 39.15 4.96
N ALA A 108 28.16 38.75 6.19
CA ALA A 108 29.23 39.36 6.99
C ALA A 108 29.03 40.83 7.42
N LEU A 109 27.83 41.38 7.25
CA LEU A 109 27.43 42.69 7.78
C LEU A 109 26.53 42.52 9.00
N LEU A 110 26.72 43.38 10.01
CA LEU A 110 25.89 43.46 11.20
C LEU A 110 24.77 44.46 10.96
N PHE A 111 23.52 44.00 11.05
CA PHE A 111 22.33 44.84 10.94
C PHE A 111 21.81 45.17 12.34
N VAL A 112 21.53 46.46 12.55
CA VAL A 112 20.97 47.01 13.79
C VAL A 112 19.73 47.81 13.40
N GLU A 113 18.56 47.26 13.72
CA GLU A 113 17.25 47.74 13.33
C GLU A 113 16.49 48.26 14.56
N PHE A 114 15.94 49.45 14.45
CA PHE A 114 15.10 50.05 15.48
C PHE A 114 13.69 50.20 14.95
N GLU A 115 12.71 49.73 15.70
CA GLU A 115 11.29 49.90 15.38
C GLU A 115 10.55 50.50 16.57
N ARG A 116 9.68 51.48 16.33
CA ARG A 116 8.92 52.11 17.42
C ARG A 116 7.99 51.09 18.07
N GLN A 117 8.01 50.99 19.40
CA GLN A 117 7.08 50.13 20.12
C GLN A 117 5.69 50.76 20.12
N ILE A 118 4.69 49.90 19.95
CA ILE A 118 3.29 50.30 20.01
C ILE A 118 2.74 49.74 21.31
N ALA A 119 2.20 50.60 22.15
CA ALA A 119 1.49 50.16 23.34
C ALA A 119 0.31 49.27 22.92
N GLY A 120 0.32 48.02 23.34
CA GLY A 120 -0.72 47.04 23.04
C GLY A 120 -1.17 46.30 24.29
N ASP A 121 -2.47 46.00 24.37
CA ASP A 121 -3.10 45.30 25.49
C ASP A 121 -2.90 43.77 25.46
N PHE A 122 -1.92 43.26 24.71
CA PHE A 122 -1.80 41.82 24.50
C PHE A 122 -1.18 41.12 25.72
N ASN A 123 -1.88 40.09 26.22
CA ASN A 123 -1.44 39.30 27.36
C ASN A 123 -0.92 37.94 26.90
N ILE A 124 0.37 37.66 27.12
CA ILE A 124 1.01 36.38 26.73
C ILE A 124 0.31 35.16 27.35
N ASN A 125 -0.34 35.31 28.51
CA ASN A 125 -1.07 34.22 29.15
C ASN A 125 -2.32 33.77 28.37
N GLU A 126 -2.78 34.57 27.41
CA GLU A 126 -3.88 34.20 26.52
C GLU A 126 -3.45 33.26 25.38
N LEU A 127 -2.13 33.05 25.18
CA LEU A 127 -1.62 32.16 24.14
C LEU A 127 -2.26 30.77 24.18
N TYR A 128 -2.40 30.22 25.38
CA TYR A 128 -3.06 28.93 25.60
C TYR A 128 -4.55 28.93 25.20
N GLN A 129 -5.25 30.06 25.39
CA GLN A 129 -6.65 30.18 25.01
C GLN A 129 -6.80 30.22 23.48
N TYR A 130 -5.89 30.92 22.79
CA TYR A 130 -5.86 30.95 21.33
C TYR A 130 -5.61 29.57 20.72
N THR A 131 -4.64 28.81 21.24
CA THR A 131 -4.38 27.44 20.75
C THR A 131 -5.56 26.50 21.01
N ASN A 132 -6.18 26.57 22.20
CA ASN A 132 -7.36 25.76 22.52
C ASN A 132 -8.57 26.08 21.62
N ALA A 133 -8.76 27.36 21.25
CA ALA A 133 -9.83 27.74 20.34
C ALA A 133 -9.62 27.18 18.92
N ILE A 134 -8.36 27.05 18.48
CA ILE A 134 -8.02 26.42 17.21
C ILE A 134 -8.30 24.90 17.28
N ASP A 135 -7.87 24.23 18.36
CA ASP A 135 -8.11 22.80 18.57
C ASP A 135 -9.60 22.45 18.69
N ALA A 136 -10.40 23.30 19.35
CA ALA A 136 -11.84 23.10 19.47
C ALA A 136 -12.57 23.12 18.12
N SER A 137 -11.98 23.76 17.11
CA SER A 137 -12.48 23.85 15.72
C SER A 137 -11.78 22.86 14.77
N ALA A 138 -11.15 21.81 15.29
CA ALA A 138 -10.41 20.85 14.47
C ALA A 138 -11.25 20.13 13.41
N ASN A 139 -12.54 19.88 13.69
CA ASN A 139 -13.43 19.16 12.77
C ASN A 139 -14.12 20.08 11.75
N ASP A 140 -14.35 21.35 12.11
CA ASP A 140 -15.01 22.32 11.26
C ASP A 140 -14.54 23.75 11.61
N GLY A 141 -14.25 24.54 10.58
CA GLY A 141 -13.80 25.93 10.74
C GLY A 141 -12.38 26.10 11.29
N PHE A 142 -11.49 25.10 11.20
CA PHE A 142 -10.12 25.15 11.73
C PHE A 142 -9.34 26.41 11.31
N TRP A 143 -9.22 26.65 10.00
CA TRP A 143 -8.53 27.82 9.46
C TRP A 143 -9.26 29.14 9.77
N THR A 144 -10.59 29.11 9.87
CA THR A 144 -11.41 30.27 10.28
C THR A 144 -11.13 30.64 11.74
N SER A 145 -10.96 29.66 12.62
CA SER A 145 -10.56 29.88 14.02
C SER A 145 -9.17 30.52 14.10
N LEU A 146 -8.21 30.10 13.27
CA LEU A 146 -6.91 30.76 13.15
C LEU A 146 -7.06 32.24 12.73
N CYS A 147 -7.86 32.53 11.68
CA CYS A 147 -8.13 33.91 11.25
C CYS A 147 -8.68 34.75 12.41
N LEU A 148 -9.66 34.23 13.14
CA LEU A 148 -10.28 34.92 14.28
C LEU A 148 -9.27 35.19 15.40
N GLN A 149 -8.42 34.22 15.76
CA GLN A 149 -7.43 34.43 16.82
C GLN A 149 -6.37 35.45 16.40
N ILE A 150 -5.88 35.38 15.15
CA ILE A 150 -4.95 36.40 14.63
C ILE A 150 -5.61 37.77 14.62
N ALA A 151 -6.88 37.88 14.19
CA ALA A 151 -7.64 39.12 14.19
C ALA A 151 -7.76 39.73 15.59
N LYS A 152 -7.99 38.94 16.64
CA LYS A 152 -8.01 39.45 18.03
C LYS A 152 -6.68 40.06 18.47
N ILE A 153 -5.57 39.49 17.99
CA ILE A 153 -4.21 39.88 18.38
C ILE A 153 -3.79 41.17 17.68
N ILE A 154 -3.90 41.20 16.34
CA ILE A 154 -3.45 42.35 15.53
C ILE A 154 -4.55 43.41 15.35
N LYS A 155 -5.81 43.07 15.62
CA LYS A 155 -7.02 43.91 15.49
C LYS A 155 -7.26 44.41 14.06
N TYR A 156 -6.94 43.62 13.03
CA TYR A 156 -7.13 44.01 11.63
C TYR A 156 -8.58 43.77 11.17
N ASP A 157 -9.08 44.61 10.25
CA ASP A 157 -10.43 44.51 9.69
C ASP A 157 -10.67 43.21 8.90
N ARG A 158 -9.64 42.63 8.28
CA ARG A 158 -9.73 41.36 7.54
C ARG A 158 -8.52 40.49 7.80
N VAL A 159 -8.74 39.20 8.03
CA VAL A 159 -7.71 38.16 8.12
C VAL A 159 -8.16 36.95 7.32
N MET A 160 -7.36 36.51 6.36
CA MET A 160 -7.71 35.42 5.46
C MET A 160 -6.60 34.38 5.35
N VAL A 161 -6.97 33.10 5.29
CA VAL A 161 -6.05 32.04 4.87
C VAL A 161 -6.11 31.92 3.36
N TYR A 162 -5.02 32.30 2.71
CA TYR A 162 -4.79 32.21 1.29
C TYR A 162 -3.96 30.97 0.98
N GLN A 163 -4.52 30.01 0.25
CA GLN A 163 -3.87 28.75 -0.11
C GLN A 163 -3.37 28.81 -1.56
N PHE A 164 -2.11 28.45 -1.80
CA PHE A 164 -1.59 28.26 -3.16
C PHE A 164 -2.10 26.95 -3.77
N ARG A 165 -2.40 26.98 -5.06
CA ARG A 165 -2.99 25.89 -5.84
C ARG A 165 -1.95 25.31 -6.81
N GLU A 166 -2.23 24.13 -7.37
CA GLU A 166 -1.28 23.43 -8.26
C GLU A 166 -0.95 24.23 -9.53
N ASP A 167 -1.91 25.02 -10.02
CA ASP A 167 -1.75 25.95 -11.14
C ASP A 167 -1.05 27.26 -10.75
N ARG A 168 -0.51 27.34 -9.52
CA ARG A 168 0.17 28.51 -8.93
C ARG A 168 -0.73 29.72 -8.69
N SER A 169 -2.03 29.63 -8.98
CA SER A 169 -3.03 30.56 -8.44
C SER A 169 -3.12 30.39 -6.93
N GLY A 170 -3.88 31.24 -6.27
CA GLY A 170 -4.29 30.96 -4.90
C GLY A 170 -5.77 31.23 -4.66
N GLN A 171 -6.24 30.77 -3.52
CA GLN A 171 -7.65 30.85 -3.13
C GLN A 171 -7.79 31.16 -1.65
N VAL A 172 -8.76 31.99 -1.30
CA VAL A 172 -9.13 32.22 0.10
C VAL A 172 -9.97 31.04 0.58
N ILE A 173 -9.45 30.28 1.54
CA ILE A 173 -10.11 29.08 2.10
C ILE A 173 -10.73 29.29 3.47
N ALA A 174 -10.36 30.39 4.14
CA ALA A 174 -10.96 30.83 5.39
C ALA A 174 -10.79 32.33 5.54
N GLU A 175 -11.72 32.97 6.24
CA GLU A 175 -11.71 34.42 6.41
C GLU A 175 -12.37 34.81 7.73
N TYR A 176 -11.78 35.80 8.38
CA TYR A 176 -12.42 36.70 9.33
C TYR A 176 -12.55 38.06 8.65
N VAL A 177 -13.74 38.65 8.71
CA VAL A 177 -14.03 39.95 8.12
C VAL A 177 -14.89 40.76 9.08
N GLU A 178 -14.46 41.98 9.38
CA GLU A 178 -15.19 42.96 10.18
C GLU A 178 -16.44 43.44 9.41
N GLU A 179 -17.47 43.89 10.14
CA GLU A 179 -18.68 44.42 9.51
C GLU A 179 -18.38 45.58 8.54
N GLY A 180 -19.02 45.54 7.36
CA GLY A 180 -18.91 46.57 6.33
C GLY A 180 -17.85 46.32 5.25
N LEU A 181 -17.15 45.17 5.28
CA LEU A 181 -16.32 44.70 4.17
C LEU A 181 -16.98 43.53 3.44
N GLU A 182 -16.83 43.46 2.12
CA GLU A 182 -17.30 42.32 1.33
C GLU A 182 -16.47 41.07 1.64
N PRO A 183 -17.09 39.90 1.90
CA PRO A 183 -16.36 38.65 2.08
C PRO A 183 -15.65 38.21 0.79
N LEU A 184 -14.43 37.69 0.95
CA LEU A 184 -13.60 37.14 -0.13
C LEU A 184 -13.44 35.62 -0.02
N LEU A 185 -14.10 34.98 0.93
CA LEU A 185 -14.10 33.52 1.07
C LEU A 185 -14.46 32.83 -0.27
N GLY A 186 -13.61 31.91 -0.70
CA GLY A 186 -13.75 31.17 -1.95
C GLY A 186 -13.14 31.83 -3.19
N TYR A 187 -12.76 33.11 -3.12
CA TYR A 187 -12.23 33.83 -4.28
C TYR A 187 -10.85 33.33 -4.71
N ARG A 188 -10.67 33.19 -6.02
CA ARG A 188 -9.40 32.88 -6.70
C ARG A 188 -8.61 34.14 -7.03
N TYR A 189 -7.30 34.02 -6.99
CA TYR A 189 -6.33 35.07 -7.28
C TYR A 189 -5.26 34.53 -8.23
N PRO A 190 -4.85 35.28 -9.26
CA PRO A 190 -3.84 34.86 -10.22
C PRO A 190 -2.43 34.79 -9.59
N GLU A 191 -1.56 33.98 -10.20
CA GLU A 191 -0.17 33.79 -9.75
C GLU A 191 0.61 35.12 -9.66
N PHE A 192 0.33 36.07 -10.56
CA PHE A 192 1.11 37.30 -10.66
C PHE A 192 0.87 38.30 -9.52
N ASP A 193 -0.15 38.11 -8.68
CA ASP A 193 -0.36 38.95 -7.49
C ASP A 193 0.74 38.73 -6.44
N ILE A 194 1.31 37.52 -6.40
CA ILE A 194 2.40 37.15 -5.50
C ILE A 194 3.47 36.45 -6.34
N PRO A 195 4.38 37.22 -6.97
CA PRO A 195 5.31 36.68 -7.96
C PRO A 195 6.38 35.78 -7.31
N ALA A 196 7.05 34.95 -8.12
CA ALA A 196 7.90 33.85 -7.64
C ALA A 196 8.99 34.28 -6.64
N GLN A 197 9.67 35.39 -6.88
CA GLN A 197 10.70 35.94 -6.01
C GLN A 197 10.15 36.42 -4.64
N ALA A 198 8.88 36.88 -4.60
CA ALA A 198 8.22 37.20 -3.34
C ALA A 198 7.91 35.93 -2.55
N ARG A 199 7.43 34.87 -3.23
CA ARG A 199 7.17 33.56 -2.61
C ARG A 199 8.43 32.94 -2.00
N GLU A 200 9.58 33.01 -2.70
CA GLU A 200 10.85 32.53 -2.14
C GLU A 200 11.28 33.34 -0.92
N LEU A 201 11.08 34.66 -0.93
CA LEU A 201 11.39 35.50 0.21
C LEU A 201 10.52 35.17 1.44
N TYR A 202 9.24 34.84 1.22
CA TYR A 202 8.29 34.46 2.28
C TYR A 202 8.59 33.09 2.91
N LYS A 203 9.39 32.24 2.26
CA LYS A 203 9.94 31.03 2.92
C LYS A 203 11.01 31.36 3.95
N ILE A 204 11.69 32.49 3.79
CA ILE A 204 12.78 32.92 4.66
C ILE A 204 12.22 33.84 5.76
N ASN A 205 11.64 34.98 5.39
CA ASN A 205 11.01 35.88 6.35
C ASN A 205 9.51 35.61 6.40
N VAL A 206 9.10 34.87 7.43
CA VAL A 206 7.75 34.31 7.56
C VAL A 206 6.71 35.31 8.03
N ALA A 207 7.11 36.48 8.54
CA ALA A 207 6.21 37.56 8.93
C ALA A 207 6.53 38.84 8.16
N ARG A 208 5.53 39.46 7.56
CA ARG A 208 5.72 40.70 6.78
C ARG A 208 4.66 41.72 7.11
N VAL A 209 5.07 42.98 7.28
CA VAL A 209 4.15 44.07 7.63
C VAL A 209 4.40 45.31 6.76
N THR A 210 3.32 46.04 6.50
CA THR A 210 3.32 47.39 5.97
C THR A 210 2.21 48.17 6.67
N SER A 211 2.64 49.08 7.54
CA SER A 211 1.74 49.79 8.46
C SER A 211 0.93 50.90 7.78
N ASP A 212 1.46 51.46 6.69
CA ASP A 212 0.83 52.52 5.91
C ASP A 212 1.35 52.47 4.46
N VAL A 213 0.45 52.28 3.49
CA VAL A 213 0.77 52.25 2.06
C VAL A 213 1.03 53.64 1.45
N HIS A 214 0.63 54.71 2.14
CA HIS A 214 0.82 56.10 1.71
C HIS A 214 2.05 56.74 2.35
N ALA A 215 2.60 56.14 3.40
CA ALA A 215 3.76 56.67 4.09
C ALA A 215 5.03 56.67 3.21
N PRO A 216 5.97 57.60 3.45
CA PRO A 216 7.21 57.67 2.69
C PRO A 216 8.08 56.43 2.91
N ARG A 217 8.74 56.01 1.82
CA ARG A 217 9.82 55.02 1.85
C ARG A 217 11.12 55.77 2.12
N ILE A 218 11.89 55.31 3.10
CA ILE A 218 13.09 56.00 3.57
C ILE A 218 14.32 55.36 2.91
N PRO A 219 15.15 56.12 2.18
CA PRO A 219 16.35 55.56 1.56
C PRO A 219 17.43 55.23 2.60
N ILE A 220 18.29 54.29 2.21
CA ILE A 220 19.52 53.94 2.93
C ILE A 220 20.70 54.64 2.24
N ARG A 221 21.51 55.36 3.00
CA ARG A 221 22.76 56.02 2.56
C ARG A 221 23.97 55.17 2.91
N GLY A 222 25.09 55.40 2.20
CA GLY A 222 26.37 54.70 2.42
C GLY A 222 26.66 53.74 1.26
N LEU A 223 26.50 52.44 1.50
CA LEU A 223 26.62 51.41 0.46
C LEU A 223 25.54 51.52 -0.63
N GLU A 224 25.89 51.05 -1.83
CA GLU A 224 24.96 50.86 -2.93
C GLU A 224 23.86 49.86 -2.56
N SER A 225 22.62 50.11 -2.98
CA SER A 225 21.46 49.31 -2.59
C SER A 225 21.58 47.82 -2.94
N ARG A 226 22.30 47.50 -4.02
CA ARG A 226 22.55 46.12 -4.48
C ARG A 226 23.43 45.30 -3.54
N ASP A 227 24.21 45.97 -2.71
CA ASP A 227 25.19 45.36 -1.82
C ASP A 227 24.64 45.20 -0.38
N ILE A 228 23.39 45.66 -0.13
CA ILE A 228 22.69 45.54 1.14
C ILE A 228 21.52 44.54 0.99
N ASP A 229 21.71 43.32 1.47
CA ASP A 229 20.68 42.27 1.44
C ASP A 229 19.68 42.42 2.60
N LEU A 230 18.54 43.04 2.32
CA LEU A 230 17.47 43.32 3.30
C LEU A 230 16.49 42.15 3.48
N THR A 231 16.84 40.93 3.05
CA THR A 231 15.97 39.73 3.14
C THR A 231 15.37 39.52 4.54
N LEU A 232 16.19 39.71 5.59
CA LEU A 232 15.80 39.51 6.99
C LEU A 232 15.29 40.78 7.69
N THR A 233 15.35 41.94 7.03
CA THR A 233 14.97 43.23 7.63
C THR A 233 13.45 43.35 7.70
N ASP A 234 12.89 43.57 8.89
CA ASP A 234 11.43 43.60 9.06
C ASP A 234 10.85 44.91 8.55
N ILE A 235 11.53 46.03 8.83
CA ILE A 235 11.20 47.35 8.34
C ILE A 235 11.62 47.59 6.88
N ARG A 236 12.06 46.57 6.12
CA ARG A 236 12.35 46.74 4.68
C ARG A 236 11.15 47.39 3.98
N ALA A 237 11.36 48.28 3.01
CA ALA A 237 10.26 48.87 2.27
C ALA A 237 9.62 47.86 1.29
N MET A 238 8.30 47.91 1.15
CA MET A 238 7.55 47.11 0.19
C MET A 238 7.76 47.60 -1.25
N SER A 239 7.57 46.73 -2.24
CA SER A 239 7.61 47.11 -3.66
C SER A 239 6.54 48.16 -3.96
N PRO A 240 6.85 49.24 -4.69
CA PRO A 240 5.85 50.24 -5.12
C PRO A 240 4.67 49.62 -5.86
N VAL A 241 4.90 48.56 -6.64
CA VAL A 241 3.86 47.85 -7.38
C VAL A 241 2.86 47.24 -6.41
N HIS A 242 3.34 46.57 -5.35
CA HIS A 242 2.45 45.97 -4.35
C HIS A 242 1.76 47.03 -3.46
N LEU A 243 2.39 48.19 -3.23
CA LEU A 243 1.73 49.32 -2.56
C LEU A 243 0.56 49.87 -3.40
N GLU A 244 0.71 49.97 -4.71
CA GLU A 244 -0.39 50.35 -5.62
C GLU A 244 -1.48 49.27 -5.65
N TYR A 245 -1.12 47.98 -5.61
CA TYR A 245 -2.08 46.87 -5.48
C TYR A 245 -2.98 47.03 -4.24
N LEU A 246 -2.38 47.27 -3.06
CA LEU A 246 -3.12 47.43 -1.81
C LEU A 246 -4.05 48.66 -1.85
N LYS A 247 -3.59 49.77 -2.45
CA LYS A 247 -4.42 50.97 -2.67
C LYS A 247 -5.61 50.67 -3.56
N ASN A 248 -5.41 49.95 -4.67
CA ASN A 248 -6.49 49.56 -5.57
C ASN A 248 -7.49 48.60 -4.88
N ALA A 249 -7.02 47.79 -3.93
CA ALA A 249 -7.85 46.94 -3.09
C ALA A 249 -8.58 47.69 -1.94
N GLY A 250 -8.35 49.00 -1.80
CA GLY A 250 -8.95 49.82 -0.74
C GLY A 250 -8.34 49.63 0.66
N MET A 251 -7.12 49.08 0.75
CA MET A 251 -6.45 48.76 2.01
C MET A 251 -5.24 49.66 2.25
N GLN A 252 -5.10 50.15 3.49
CA GLN A 252 -4.02 51.06 3.87
C GLN A 252 -2.93 50.43 4.72
N ALA A 253 -3.18 49.26 5.32
CA ALA A 253 -2.16 48.47 5.98
C ALA A 253 -2.30 46.99 5.64
N SER A 254 -1.18 46.27 5.67
CA SER A 254 -1.14 44.84 5.41
C SER A 254 -0.14 44.14 6.33
N CYS A 255 -0.51 42.96 6.79
CA CYS A 255 0.37 42.06 7.53
C CYS A 255 0.18 40.64 6.97
N SER A 256 1.21 39.81 6.96
CA SER A 256 1.07 38.42 6.52
C SER A 256 1.97 37.47 7.29
N PHE A 257 1.47 36.27 7.53
CA PHE A 257 2.20 35.15 8.14
C PHE A 257 2.25 33.97 7.17
N SER A 258 3.44 33.47 6.88
CA SER A 258 3.63 32.40 5.90
C SER A 258 3.24 31.04 6.48
N ILE A 259 2.55 30.22 5.68
CA ILE A 259 2.13 28.86 6.04
C ILE A 259 3.07 27.91 5.30
N LEU A 260 4.01 27.32 6.02
CA LEU A 260 5.02 26.42 5.47
C LEU A 260 4.67 24.96 5.80
N VAL A 261 4.40 24.13 4.80
CA VAL A 261 4.19 22.68 4.96
C VAL A 261 5.35 21.97 4.28
N ASP A 262 6.06 21.11 5.01
CA ASP A 262 7.27 20.40 4.55
C ASP A 262 8.33 21.33 3.93
N GLY A 263 8.50 22.53 4.51
CA GLY A 263 9.44 23.55 4.04
C GLY A 263 9.01 24.29 2.77
N ASN A 264 7.86 23.95 2.19
CA ASN A 264 7.29 24.62 1.02
C ASN A 264 6.21 25.63 1.43
N LEU A 265 6.12 26.73 0.69
CA LEU A 265 5.09 27.74 0.90
C LEU A 265 3.73 27.19 0.43
N TRP A 266 2.94 26.67 1.37
CA TRP A 266 1.61 26.12 1.12
C TRP A 266 0.54 27.22 1.00
N GLY A 267 0.74 28.31 1.75
CA GLY A 267 -0.16 29.45 1.77
C GLY A 267 0.35 30.58 2.64
N MET A 268 -0.54 31.51 2.98
CA MET A 268 -0.28 32.56 3.95
C MET A 268 -1.56 32.96 4.67
N VAL A 269 -1.43 33.39 5.92
CA VAL A 269 -2.44 34.23 6.55
C VAL A 269 -2.17 35.66 6.08
N ALA A 270 -3.06 36.20 5.26
CA ALA A 270 -2.99 37.58 4.79
C ALA A 270 -3.98 38.44 5.57
N CYS A 271 -3.49 39.55 6.12
CA CYS A 271 -4.25 40.47 6.95
C CYS A 271 -4.27 41.84 6.27
N GLN A 272 -5.44 42.47 6.24
CA GLN A 272 -5.64 43.78 5.63
C GLN A 272 -6.44 44.70 6.56
N ASN A 273 -6.12 46.00 6.53
CA ASN A 273 -6.82 47.00 7.31
C ASN A 273 -7.11 48.24 6.46
N ARG A 274 -8.30 48.84 6.63
CA ARG A 274 -8.76 50.00 5.84
C ARG A 274 -8.00 51.28 6.18
N THR A 275 -7.51 51.39 7.41
CA THR A 275 -6.74 52.52 7.92
C THR A 275 -5.30 52.12 8.23
N PRO A 276 -4.35 53.08 8.26
CA PRO A 276 -2.98 52.81 8.66
C PRO A 276 -2.95 52.17 10.05
N LYS A 277 -2.24 51.06 10.18
CA LYS A 277 -2.21 50.27 11.41
C LYS A 277 -0.91 49.50 11.52
N ALA A 278 -0.08 49.95 12.44
CA ALA A 278 1.16 49.28 12.76
C ALA A 278 0.91 48.06 13.66
N VAL A 279 1.77 47.04 13.53
CA VAL A 279 1.70 45.78 14.29
C VAL A 279 3.00 45.61 15.03
N ASP A 280 2.93 45.52 16.36
CA ASP A 280 4.12 45.42 17.20
C ASP A 280 4.90 44.13 16.89
N ILE A 281 6.22 44.14 17.13
CA ILE A 281 7.07 42.96 16.92
C ILE A 281 6.60 41.76 17.73
N PHE A 282 6.08 41.99 18.95
CA PHE A 282 5.57 40.92 19.79
C PHE A 282 4.30 40.29 19.21
N GLN A 283 3.37 41.10 18.70
CA GLN A 283 2.17 40.60 18.02
C GLN A 283 2.54 39.78 16.77
N ARG A 284 3.57 40.19 16.03
CA ARG A 284 4.08 39.44 14.87
C ARG A 284 4.69 38.09 15.27
N HIS A 285 5.46 38.04 16.36
CA HIS A 285 5.98 36.77 16.88
C HIS A 285 4.85 35.83 17.29
N VAL A 286 3.84 36.33 18.01
CA VAL A 286 2.68 35.51 18.40
C VAL A 286 1.90 35.03 17.18
N GLY A 287 1.64 35.90 16.20
CA GLY A 287 0.96 35.52 14.95
C GLY A 287 1.72 34.44 14.18
N THR A 288 3.07 34.52 14.17
CA THR A 288 3.93 33.49 13.58
C THR A 288 3.83 32.17 14.34
N ILE A 289 3.91 32.20 15.68
CA ILE A 289 3.79 31.00 16.53
C ILE A 289 2.43 30.32 16.34
N LEU A 290 1.33 31.09 16.34
CA LEU A 290 -0.01 30.56 16.14
C LEU A 290 -0.20 29.97 14.73
N THR A 291 0.35 30.62 13.72
CA THR A 291 0.34 30.09 12.34
C THR A 291 1.11 28.77 12.27
N GLN A 292 2.30 28.69 12.88
CA GLN A 292 3.09 27.45 12.90
C GLN A 292 2.42 26.34 13.72
N TYR A 293 1.79 26.68 14.84
CA TYR A 293 1.01 25.73 15.63
C TYR A 293 -0.16 25.18 14.80
N ALA A 294 -0.91 26.05 14.11
CA ALA A 294 -2.00 25.64 13.24
C ALA A 294 -1.52 24.75 12.08
N VAL A 295 -0.37 25.05 11.47
CA VAL A 295 0.26 24.17 10.48
C VAL A 295 0.51 22.79 11.05
N ASN A 296 1.18 22.69 12.19
CA ASN A 296 1.54 21.41 12.80
C ASN A 296 0.28 20.61 13.14
N ARG A 297 -0.76 21.28 13.65
CA ARG A 297 -2.04 20.65 13.96
C ARG A 297 -2.79 20.22 12.71
N TYR A 298 -2.80 21.02 11.64
CA TYR A 298 -3.37 20.66 10.35
C TYR A 298 -2.74 19.40 9.76
N VAL A 299 -1.40 19.32 9.77
CA VAL A 299 -0.67 18.12 9.31
C VAL A 299 -1.05 16.89 10.13
N ALA A 300 -1.19 17.03 11.45
CA ALA A 300 -1.66 15.95 12.31
C ALA A 300 -3.11 15.51 11.96
N LEU A 301 -4.02 16.46 11.75
CA LEU A 301 -5.41 16.19 11.39
C LEU A 301 -5.54 15.50 10.01
N GLU A 302 -4.77 15.95 9.01
CA GLU A 302 -4.70 15.28 7.71
C GLU A 302 -4.19 13.85 7.85
N LYS A 303 -3.23 13.60 8.74
CA LYS A 303 -2.73 12.25 9.01
C LYS A 303 -3.77 11.36 9.71
N GLU A 304 -4.49 11.90 10.68
CA GLU A 304 -5.61 11.21 11.34
C GLU A 304 -6.73 10.89 10.34
N LYS A 305 -7.03 11.80 9.41
CA LYS A 305 -7.98 11.57 8.31
C LYS A 305 -7.49 10.46 7.38
N GLU A 306 -6.22 10.48 6.96
CA GLU A 306 -5.65 9.44 6.09
C GLU A 306 -5.73 8.05 6.73
N LEU A 307 -5.47 7.94 8.04
CA LEU A 307 -5.59 6.68 8.78
C LEU A 307 -7.04 6.19 8.86
N ARG A 308 -8.01 7.09 9.09
CA ARG A 308 -9.44 6.75 9.06
C ARG A 308 -9.88 6.30 7.68
N ASP A 309 -9.52 7.05 6.63
CA ASP A 309 -9.80 6.68 5.24
C ASP A 309 -9.21 5.30 4.91
N GLN A 310 -8.00 5.00 5.37
CA GLN A 310 -7.38 3.69 5.19
C GLN A 310 -8.16 2.56 5.91
N GLN A 311 -8.60 2.79 7.15
CA GLN A 311 -9.41 1.80 7.88
C GLN A 311 -10.74 1.51 7.19
N GLU A 312 -11.40 2.56 6.70
CA GLU A 312 -12.68 2.44 5.97
C GLU A 312 -12.51 1.66 4.66
N ILE A 313 -11.42 1.92 3.91
CA ILE A 313 -11.06 1.15 2.72
C ILE A 313 -10.88 -0.33 3.05
N GLU A 314 -10.12 -0.65 4.10
CA GLU A 314 -9.87 -2.05 4.51
C GLU A 314 -11.17 -2.75 4.95
N GLU A 315 -12.07 -2.07 5.64
CA GLU A 315 -13.35 -2.64 6.08
C GLU A 315 -14.24 -3.01 4.88
N ILE A 316 -14.34 -2.13 3.89
CA ILE A 316 -15.12 -2.39 2.67
C ILE A 316 -14.50 -3.50 1.84
N LEU A 317 -13.17 -3.47 1.65
CA LEU A 317 -12.47 -4.53 0.93
C LEU A 317 -12.55 -5.87 1.65
N PHE A 318 -12.55 -5.89 2.98
CA PHE A 318 -12.76 -7.11 3.77
C PHE A 318 -14.16 -7.70 3.50
N ASN A 319 -15.20 -6.87 3.49
CA ASN A 319 -16.56 -7.31 3.16
C ASN A 319 -16.69 -7.82 1.71
N MET A 320 -15.91 -7.26 0.78
CA MET A 320 -15.86 -7.72 -0.61
C MET A 320 -15.02 -8.99 -0.79
N LYS A 321 -14.02 -9.22 0.06
CA LYS A 321 -13.07 -10.34 -0.04
C LYS A 321 -13.78 -11.69 -0.02
N ASP A 322 -14.76 -11.87 0.85
CA ASP A 322 -15.53 -13.11 0.93
C ASP A 322 -16.26 -13.40 -0.39
N LYS A 323 -16.78 -12.37 -1.08
CA LYS A 323 -17.47 -12.53 -2.37
C LYS A 323 -16.50 -12.76 -3.54
N ILE A 324 -15.35 -12.09 -3.53
CA ILE A 324 -14.36 -12.12 -4.62
C ILE A 324 -13.48 -13.39 -4.58
N VAL A 325 -13.18 -13.91 -3.39
CA VAL A 325 -12.30 -15.08 -3.23
C VAL A 325 -13.07 -16.40 -3.30
N VAL A 326 -14.31 -16.45 -2.80
CA VAL A 326 -15.06 -17.72 -2.66
C VAL A 326 -15.73 -18.16 -3.97
N LYS A 327 -16.24 -17.23 -4.78
CA LYS A 327 -16.95 -17.59 -6.03
C LYS A 327 -15.97 -17.98 -7.14
N SER A 328 -16.39 -18.87 -8.02
CA SER A 328 -15.58 -19.31 -9.18
C SER A 328 -15.45 -18.22 -10.25
N ASN A 329 -16.52 -17.46 -10.53
CA ASN A 329 -16.55 -16.45 -11.59
C ASN A 329 -16.30 -15.03 -11.06
N ILE A 330 -15.24 -14.37 -11.57
CA ILE A 330 -14.89 -13.00 -11.14
C ILE A 330 -15.89 -11.95 -11.63
N LEU A 331 -16.51 -12.14 -12.80
CA LEU A 331 -17.50 -11.20 -13.34
C LEU A 331 -18.75 -11.17 -12.46
N GLU A 332 -19.21 -12.34 -12.01
CA GLU A 332 -20.36 -12.46 -11.09
C GLU A 332 -20.05 -11.83 -9.72
N SER A 333 -18.81 -12.00 -9.21
CA SER A 333 -18.37 -11.33 -7.99
C SER A 333 -18.31 -9.81 -8.13
N LEU A 334 -17.90 -9.30 -9.29
CA LEU A 334 -17.83 -7.87 -9.57
C LEU A 334 -19.23 -7.26 -9.78
N GLU A 335 -20.15 -8.01 -10.38
CA GLU A 335 -21.56 -7.65 -10.49
C GLU A 335 -22.20 -7.46 -9.10
N GLU A 336 -22.01 -8.40 -8.18
CA GLU A 336 -22.56 -8.27 -6.81
C GLU A 336 -21.92 -7.16 -5.96
N CYS A 337 -20.76 -6.68 -6.37
CA CYS A 337 -20.02 -5.61 -5.70
C CYS A 337 -20.12 -4.26 -6.43
N SER A 338 -20.76 -4.19 -7.61
CA SER A 338 -20.73 -3.01 -8.47
C SER A 338 -21.26 -1.77 -7.76
N ASP A 339 -22.37 -1.89 -7.05
CA ASP A 339 -23.00 -0.77 -6.34
C ASP A 339 -22.10 -0.25 -5.22
N ALA A 340 -21.51 -1.14 -4.43
CA ALA A 340 -20.60 -0.77 -3.34
C ALA A 340 -19.28 -0.15 -3.85
N ILE A 341 -18.77 -0.64 -5.00
CA ILE A 341 -17.59 -0.05 -5.66
C ILE A 341 -17.92 1.36 -6.17
N MET A 342 -19.06 1.53 -6.85
CA MET A 342 -19.49 2.83 -7.37
C MET A 342 -19.81 3.82 -6.25
N GLU A 343 -20.48 3.39 -5.18
CA GLU A 343 -20.79 4.21 -4.01
C GLU A 343 -19.51 4.72 -3.34
N PHE A 344 -18.55 3.83 -3.05
CA PHE A 344 -17.31 4.25 -2.40
C PHE A 344 -16.41 5.09 -3.30
N ALA A 345 -16.32 4.77 -4.58
CA ALA A 345 -15.56 5.55 -5.55
C ALA A 345 -16.25 6.88 -5.94
N ALA A 346 -17.47 7.12 -5.43
CA ALA A 346 -18.36 8.19 -5.87
C ALA A 346 -18.42 8.27 -7.40
N ALA A 347 -18.66 7.13 -8.04
CA ALA A 347 -18.78 6.98 -9.48
C ALA A 347 -20.25 6.85 -9.89
N ASP A 348 -20.62 7.45 -11.01
CA ASP A 348 -21.96 7.35 -11.60
C ASP A 348 -22.15 6.05 -12.39
N GLY A 349 -21.05 5.43 -12.83
CA GLY A 349 -21.07 4.18 -13.58
C GLY A 349 -19.74 3.47 -13.56
N MET A 350 -19.78 2.18 -13.91
CA MET A 350 -18.64 1.29 -13.98
C MET A 350 -18.76 0.40 -15.21
N ALA A 351 -17.66 0.15 -15.90
CA ALA A 351 -17.55 -0.86 -16.95
C ALA A 351 -16.41 -1.82 -16.63
N VAL A 352 -16.65 -3.10 -16.88
CA VAL A 352 -15.71 -4.20 -16.69
C VAL A 352 -15.46 -4.82 -18.05
N LEU A 353 -14.21 -4.84 -18.49
CA LEU A 353 -13.78 -5.56 -19.69
C LEU A 353 -13.06 -6.82 -19.28
N PHE A 354 -13.47 -7.97 -19.81
CA PHE A 354 -12.82 -9.27 -19.58
C PHE A 354 -12.89 -10.14 -20.84
N GLN A 355 -11.75 -10.52 -21.41
CA GLN A 355 -11.67 -11.43 -22.57
C GLN A 355 -12.65 -11.06 -23.71
N ASP A 356 -12.67 -9.77 -24.08
CA ASP A 356 -13.56 -9.13 -25.07
C ASP A 356 -15.03 -8.93 -24.66
N GLU A 357 -15.46 -9.38 -23.49
CA GLU A 357 -16.79 -9.10 -22.96
C GLU A 357 -16.80 -7.78 -22.16
N LEU A 358 -17.70 -6.87 -22.54
CA LEU A 358 -17.91 -5.60 -21.87
C LEU A 358 -19.21 -5.63 -21.05
N VAL A 359 -19.09 -5.55 -19.73
CA VAL A 359 -20.22 -5.48 -18.81
C VAL A 359 -20.30 -4.09 -18.19
N LYS A 360 -21.50 -3.51 -18.10
CA LYS A 360 -21.71 -2.11 -17.69
C LYS A 360 -22.70 -2.01 -16.53
N TYR A 361 -22.43 -1.12 -15.60
CA TYR A 361 -23.22 -0.82 -14.41
C TYR A 361 -23.40 0.68 -14.26
N GLY A 362 -24.59 1.12 -13.86
CA GLY A 362 -24.90 2.55 -13.72
C GLY A 362 -24.86 3.33 -15.04
N SER A 363 -24.50 4.62 -14.94
CA SER A 363 -24.41 5.55 -16.05
C SER A 363 -23.06 5.43 -16.75
N THR A 364 -23.04 4.81 -17.93
CA THR A 364 -21.81 4.57 -18.70
C THR A 364 -21.91 5.16 -20.12
N PRO A 365 -20.77 5.44 -20.77
CA PRO A 365 -20.75 5.82 -22.18
C PRO A 365 -21.24 4.67 -23.09
N ALA A 366 -21.36 4.96 -24.39
CA ALA A 366 -21.59 3.90 -25.38
C ALA A 366 -20.36 2.99 -25.52
N ASP A 367 -20.58 1.73 -25.91
CA ASP A 367 -19.53 0.68 -25.93
C ASP A 367 -18.32 1.08 -26.80
N ASP A 368 -18.57 1.71 -27.96
CA ASP A 368 -17.54 2.21 -28.86
C ASP A 368 -16.71 3.34 -28.24
N GLN A 369 -17.32 4.15 -27.38
CA GLN A 369 -16.62 5.21 -26.65
C GLN A 369 -15.75 4.63 -25.54
N ILE A 370 -16.24 3.64 -24.79
CA ILE A 370 -15.47 2.99 -23.72
C ILE A 370 -14.21 2.32 -24.27
N LEU A 371 -14.35 1.59 -25.39
CA LEU A 371 -13.21 0.93 -26.04
C LEU A 371 -12.19 1.93 -26.59
N ARG A 372 -12.63 3.05 -27.18
CA ARG A 372 -11.72 4.12 -27.62
C ARG A 372 -10.98 4.77 -26.45
N MET A 373 -11.67 5.06 -25.35
CA MET A 373 -11.04 5.61 -24.14
C MET A 373 -9.94 4.69 -23.63
N ARG A 374 -10.23 3.38 -23.52
CA ARG A 374 -9.23 2.37 -23.15
C ARG A 374 -8.01 2.43 -24.08
N ASP A 375 -8.23 2.38 -25.39
CA ASP A 375 -7.14 2.37 -26.37
C ASP A 375 -6.28 3.63 -26.30
N GLU A 376 -6.90 4.80 -26.12
CA GLU A 376 -6.17 6.07 -25.95
C GLU A 376 -5.34 6.08 -24.66
N ILE A 377 -5.86 5.54 -23.55
CA ILE A 377 -5.12 5.42 -22.28
C ILE A 377 -3.91 4.49 -22.43
N GLU A 378 -4.10 3.33 -23.04
CA GLU A 378 -3.03 2.35 -23.25
C GLU A 378 -1.94 2.85 -24.20
N GLN A 379 -2.32 3.57 -25.27
CA GLN A 379 -1.37 4.17 -26.23
C GLN A 379 -0.51 5.28 -25.62
N ASN A 380 -1.04 6.02 -24.64
CA ASN A 380 -0.31 7.08 -23.93
C ASN A 380 0.72 6.53 -22.92
N GLY A 381 0.82 5.20 -22.76
CA GLY A 381 1.86 4.56 -21.97
C GLY A 381 1.58 4.50 -20.47
N GLU A 382 0.32 4.55 -20.04
CA GLU A 382 -0.08 4.38 -18.63
C GLU A 382 -0.59 2.95 -18.37
N PRO A 383 0.25 2.05 -17.83
CA PRO A 383 0.00 0.61 -17.99
C PRO A 383 -0.92 -0.01 -16.93
N GLN A 384 -1.12 0.63 -15.77
CA GLN A 384 -1.83 -0.01 -14.64
C GLN A 384 -2.96 0.82 -14.02
N PHE A 385 -2.79 2.13 -13.92
CA PHE A 385 -3.77 2.99 -13.25
C PHE A 385 -3.71 4.39 -13.85
N PHE A 386 -4.87 4.94 -14.23
CA PHE A 386 -5.02 6.27 -14.79
C PHE A 386 -6.29 6.92 -14.27
N VAL A 387 -6.24 8.22 -13.97
CA VAL A 387 -7.42 8.98 -13.54
C VAL A 387 -7.39 10.38 -14.14
N THR A 388 -8.56 10.86 -14.57
CA THR A 388 -8.77 12.23 -15.02
C THR A 388 -10.18 12.69 -14.70
N ASP A 389 -10.33 13.98 -14.44
CA ASP A 389 -11.63 14.66 -14.30
C ASP A 389 -12.14 15.25 -15.62
N ALA A 390 -11.35 15.18 -16.71
CA ALA A 390 -11.58 15.97 -17.91
C ALA A 390 -11.20 15.28 -19.23
N PHE A 391 -11.49 13.98 -19.38
CA PHE A 391 -11.03 13.11 -20.48
C PHE A 391 -11.25 13.71 -21.88
N TYR A 392 -12.40 14.34 -22.13
CA TYR A 392 -12.78 14.90 -23.44
C TYR A 392 -12.81 16.43 -23.52
N SER A 393 -12.22 17.15 -22.54
CA SER A 393 -12.33 18.61 -22.41
C SER A 393 -11.71 19.47 -23.55
N LYS A 394 -11.25 18.86 -24.66
CA LYS A 394 -10.77 19.57 -25.86
C LYS A 394 -11.67 19.32 -27.07
N GLY A 395 -12.73 20.12 -27.20
CA GLY A 395 -13.36 20.44 -28.49
C GLY A 395 -14.01 19.29 -29.28
N LYS A 396 -14.30 18.14 -28.66
CA LYS A 396 -15.14 17.09 -29.26
C LYS A 396 -16.49 17.08 -28.54
N GLU A 397 -17.55 17.38 -29.28
CA GLU A 397 -18.93 17.37 -28.80
C GLU A 397 -19.28 15.99 -28.22
N GLY A 398 -19.30 15.91 -26.89
CA GLY A 398 -19.98 14.80 -26.21
C GLY A 398 -21.47 15.06 -26.27
N GLY A 399 -22.22 14.20 -26.96
CA GLY A 399 -23.68 14.17 -26.86
C GLY A 399 -24.15 13.80 -25.44
N ASP A 400 -25.42 13.40 -25.30
CA ASP A 400 -26.10 13.10 -24.02
C ASP A 400 -25.44 12.03 -23.11
N SER A 401 -24.32 11.42 -23.52
CA SER A 401 -23.56 10.39 -22.78
C SER A 401 -22.15 10.89 -22.35
N PHE A 402 -21.98 12.20 -22.18
CA PHE A 402 -20.71 12.81 -21.81
C PHE A 402 -20.37 12.59 -20.32
N LEU A 403 -19.36 11.76 -20.07
CA LEU A 403 -18.82 11.49 -18.73
C LEU A 403 -17.32 11.86 -18.72
N PRO A 404 -16.97 13.09 -18.28
CA PRO A 404 -15.60 13.60 -18.37
C PRO A 404 -14.66 12.97 -17.34
N GLY A 405 -15.19 12.49 -16.21
CA GLY A 405 -14.40 11.83 -15.19
C GLY A 405 -14.20 10.36 -15.51
N VAL A 406 -12.95 9.94 -15.66
CA VAL A 406 -12.58 8.54 -15.95
C VAL A 406 -11.53 8.08 -14.96
N ALA A 407 -11.74 6.93 -14.34
CA ALA A 407 -10.72 6.16 -13.64
C ALA A 407 -10.56 4.80 -14.31
N TYR A 408 -9.35 4.47 -14.73
CA TYR A 408 -8.98 3.23 -15.40
C TYR A 408 -8.03 2.42 -14.54
N VAL A 409 -8.32 1.13 -14.40
CA VAL A 409 -7.51 0.19 -13.64
C VAL A 409 -7.31 -1.08 -14.44
N ASN A 410 -6.06 -1.41 -14.74
CA ASN A 410 -5.69 -2.68 -15.35
C ASN A 410 -5.32 -3.68 -14.25
N VAL A 411 -6.17 -4.68 -14.03
CA VAL A 411 -6.01 -5.61 -12.91
C VAL A 411 -4.87 -6.56 -13.14
N ALA A 412 -4.55 -7.01 -14.34
CA ALA A 412 -3.25 -7.61 -14.61
C ALA A 412 -2.93 -7.51 -16.09
N SER A 413 -1.65 -7.24 -16.38
CA SER A 413 -1.13 -7.11 -17.75
C SER A 413 -1.37 -8.35 -18.62
N HIS A 414 -1.76 -9.48 -18.04
CA HIS A 414 -2.01 -10.75 -18.73
C HIS A 414 -3.42 -11.32 -18.48
N SER A 415 -4.24 -10.70 -17.61
CA SER A 415 -5.57 -11.24 -17.26
C SER A 415 -6.72 -10.66 -18.08
N GLU A 416 -6.43 -9.74 -19.00
CA GLU A 416 -7.41 -9.03 -19.84
C GLU A 416 -8.57 -8.40 -19.04
N LEU A 417 -8.40 -8.22 -17.71
CA LEU A 417 -9.41 -7.69 -16.81
C LEU A 417 -9.13 -6.22 -16.55
N GLN A 418 -10.03 -5.37 -17.00
CA GLN A 418 -9.91 -3.92 -16.88
C GLN A 418 -11.18 -3.33 -16.28
N LEU A 419 -11.01 -2.34 -15.43
CA LEU A 419 -12.10 -1.60 -14.80
C LEU A 419 -12.05 -0.15 -15.26
N LEU A 420 -13.18 0.38 -15.71
CA LEU A 420 -13.38 1.80 -15.98
C LEU A 420 -14.51 2.33 -15.10
N LEU A 421 -14.26 3.40 -14.37
CA LEU A 421 -15.28 4.09 -13.58
C LEU A 421 -15.48 5.49 -14.14
N PHE A 422 -16.73 5.95 -14.11
CA PHE A 422 -17.16 7.18 -14.76
C PHE A 422 -17.82 8.13 -13.78
N ARG A 423 -17.57 9.43 -13.93
CA ARG A 423 -18.26 10.50 -13.22
C ARG A 423 -18.88 11.48 -14.21
N LYS A 424 -20.07 11.96 -13.88
CA LYS A 424 -20.76 13.00 -14.63
C LYS A 424 -20.06 14.33 -14.53
N GLU A 425 -20.37 15.19 -15.48
CA GLU A 425 -19.96 16.58 -15.45
C GLU A 425 -20.58 17.29 -14.24
N VAL A 426 -19.77 18.11 -13.58
CA VAL A 426 -20.21 19.06 -12.57
C VAL A 426 -19.81 20.44 -13.04
N ILE A 427 -20.79 21.30 -13.27
CA ILE A 427 -20.55 22.70 -13.61
C ILE A 427 -20.02 23.39 -12.36
N GLN A 428 -18.76 23.83 -12.41
CA GLN A 428 -18.11 24.52 -11.30
C GLN A 428 -18.10 26.02 -11.59
N GLU A 429 -18.64 26.82 -10.68
CA GLU A 429 -18.48 28.26 -10.70
C GLU A 429 -17.21 28.64 -9.93
N GLU A 430 -16.21 29.18 -10.62
CA GLU A 430 -15.07 29.81 -9.96
C GLU A 430 -15.27 31.32 -9.91
N THR A 431 -15.21 31.89 -8.71
CA THR A 431 -15.22 33.34 -8.52
C THR A 431 -13.78 33.83 -8.36
N TRP A 432 -13.35 34.76 -9.21
CA TRP A 432 -12.05 35.41 -9.16
C TRP A 432 -12.18 36.83 -8.62
N ALA A 433 -11.17 37.29 -7.88
CA ALA A 433 -11.06 38.67 -7.42
C ALA A 433 -10.59 39.59 -8.57
N GLY A 434 -11.50 39.93 -9.48
CA GLY A 434 -11.21 40.60 -10.74
C GLY A 434 -10.85 39.65 -11.88
N ALA A 435 -10.96 40.12 -13.12
CA ALA A 435 -10.57 39.35 -14.30
C ALA A 435 -9.04 39.07 -14.28
N PRO A 436 -8.59 37.83 -14.59
CA PRO A 436 -7.18 37.43 -14.52
C PRO A 436 -6.37 37.92 -15.74
N GLU A 437 -6.40 39.22 -16.03
CA GLU A 437 -5.66 39.83 -17.13
C GLU A 437 -4.46 40.67 -16.63
N LYS A 438 -3.31 40.51 -17.28
CA LYS A 438 -2.08 41.25 -16.96
C LYS A 438 -2.04 42.56 -17.75
N VAL A 439 -2.30 43.68 -17.09
CA VAL A 439 -2.26 45.01 -17.73
C VAL A 439 -0.84 45.58 -17.68
N ILE A 440 -0.21 45.80 -18.83
CA ILE A 440 1.12 46.42 -18.94
C ILE A 440 0.95 47.94 -19.03
N LYS A 441 1.48 48.68 -18.05
CA LYS A 441 1.58 50.14 -18.11
C LYS A 441 2.98 50.53 -18.59
N THR A 442 3.07 51.65 -19.29
CA THR A 442 4.36 52.24 -19.71
C THR A 442 4.49 53.61 -19.10
N ASP A 443 5.54 53.81 -18.33
CA ASP A 443 5.91 55.12 -17.82
C ASP A 443 6.41 55.98 -19.00
N ARG A 444 5.80 57.16 -19.16
CA ARG A 444 6.07 58.06 -20.28
C ARG A 444 7.40 58.80 -20.12
N ASP A 445 7.90 58.97 -18.90
CA ASP A 445 9.13 59.72 -18.61
C ASP A 445 10.37 58.82 -18.67
N THR A 446 10.25 57.56 -18.24
CA THR A 446 11.35 56.60 -18.19
C THR A 446 11.37 55.62 -19.37
N LEU A 447 10.33 55.62 -20.22
CA LEU A 447 10.12 54.67 -21.34
C LEU A 447 10.17 53.18 -20.92
N THR A 448 9.99 52.92 -19.62
CA THR A 448 9.96 51.57 -19.03
C THR A 448 8.53 51.05 -19.00
N SER A 449 8.34 49.84 -19.52
CA SER A 449 7.07 49.12 -19.42
C SER A 449 7.14 48.16 -18.23
N TYR A 450 6.15 48.25 -17.34
CA TYR A 450 6.02 47.39 -16.16
C TYR A 450 4.60 46.83 -16.07
N ALA A 451 4.45 45.65 -15.49
CA ALA A 451 3.13 45.11 -15.21
C ALA A 451 2.51 45.90 -14.05
N SER A 452 1.43 46.60 -14.36
CA SER A 452 0.64 47.33 -13.35
C SER A 452 -0.14 46.31 -12.53
N PRO A 453 -0.36 46.57 -11.23
CA PRO A 453 -1.37 45.83 -10.49
C PRO A 453 -2.73 46.01 -11.15
N ARG A 454 -3.60 45.01 -10.99
CA ARG A 454 -4.99 45.11 -11.44
C ARG A 454 -5.71 46.30 -10.78
N THR A 455 -6.66 46.86 -11.51
CA THR A 455 -7.43 48.05 -11.10
C THR A 455 -8.82 47.73 -10.57
N SER A 456 -9.33 46.51 -10.80
CA SER A 456 -10.62 46.05 -10.28
C SER A 456 -10.44 44.76 -9.46
N PHE A 457 -11.19 44.69 -8.36
CA PHE A 457 -11.30 43.53 -7.47
C PHE A 457 -12.74 43.00 -7.45
N GLU A 458 -13.60 43.46 -8.36
CA GLU A 458 -14.98 43.00 -8.47
C GLU A 458 -15.05 41.51 -8.81
N ALA A 459 -16.06 40.83 -8.27
CA ALA A 459 -16.27 39.41 -8.48
C ALA A 459 -16.41 39.07 -9.96
N TRP A 460 -15.47 38.31 -10.51
CA TRP A 460 -15.54 37.77 -11.87
C TRP A 460 -15.83 36.29 -11.80
N LYS A 461 -16.98 35.87 -12.33
CA LYS A 461 -17.39 34.46 -12.34
C LYS A 461 -16.98 33.79 -13.64
N ASN A 462 -16.38 32.61 -13.53
CA ASN A 462 -16.09 31.73 -14.65
C ASN A 462 -16.82 30.41 -14.46
N GLU A 463 -17.62 30.00 -15.45
CA GLU A 463 -18.22 28.67 -15.48
C GLU A 463 -17.23 27.70 -16.13
N ILE A 464 -16.74 26.74 -15.34
CA ILE A 464 -15.94 25.63 -15.86
C ILE A 464 -16.87 24.48 -16.20
N ARG A 465 -16.92 24.17 -17.49
CA ARG A 465 -17.63 23.02 -18.07
C ARG A 465 -16.64 21.98 -18.57
N GLY A 466 -17.13 20.77 -18.81
CA GLY A 466 -16.36 19.66 -19.35
C GLY A 466 -15.54 18.89 -18.31
N LYS A 467 -15.83 19.07 -17.02
CA LYS A 467 -15.09 18.43 -15.91
C LYS A 467 -16.03 17.75 -14.91
N SER A 468 -15.58 16.65 -14.32
CA SER A 468 -16.23 16.01 -13.18
C SER A 468 -15.65 16.52 -11.86
N GLU A 469 -16.17 16.00 -10.74
CA GLU A 469 -15.41 16.06 -9.49
C GLU A 469 -14.07 15.30 -9.63
N LYS A 470 -13.01 15.87 -9.05
CA LYS A 470 -11.68 15.26 -9.04
C LYS A 470 -11.70 13.93 -8.29
N TRP A 471 -11.05 12.90 -8.85
CA TRP A 471 -10.76 11.67 -8.14
C TRP A 471 -9.81 11.96 -6.97
N GLY A 472 -10.32 11.89 -5.74
CA GLY A 472 -9.56 12.19 -4.53
C GLY A 472 -8.56 11.07 -4.18
N ARG A 473 -7.77 11.30 -3.13
CA ARG A 473 -6.76 10.31 -2.69
C ARG A 473 -7.40 9.04 -2.14
N LYS A 474 -8.54 9.17 -1.46
CA LYS A 474 -9.30 8.05 -0.87
C LYS A 474 -9.81 7.11 -1.96
N GLU A 475 -10.46 7.65 -2.99
CA GLU A 475 -11.05 6.85 -4.07
C GLU A 475 -9.96 6.18 -4.92
N ARG A 476 -8.86 6.90 -5.21
CA ARG A 476 -7.70 6.32 -5.92
C ARG A 476 -7.11 5.13 -5.16
N ARG A 477 -6.81 5.32 -3.87
CA ARG A 477 -6.23 4.27 -3.02
C ARG A 477 -7.17 3.06 -2.90
N PHE A 478 -8.48 3.30 -2.84
CA PHE A 478 -9.46 2.21 -2.86
C PHE A 478 -9.40 1.39 -4.15
N LEU A 479 -9.40 2.04 -5.31
CA LEU A 479 -9.34 1.33 -6.60
C LEU A 479 -8.02 0.56 -6.80
N GLU A 480 -6.90 1.11 -6.35
CA GLU A 480 -5.60 0.41 -6.33
C GLU A 480 -5.66 -0.84 -5.45
N ARG A 481 -6.20 -0.73 -4.22
CA ARG A 481 -6.32 -1.85 -3.29
C ARG A 481 -7.34 -2.89 -3.73
N LEU A 482 -8.43 -2.46 -4.37
CA LEU A 482 -9.40 -3.35 -5.02
C LEU A 482 -8.75 -4.16 -6.14
N SER A 483 -7.95 -3.51 -7.00
CA SER A 483 -7.18 -4.18 -8.05
C SER A 483 -6.25 -5.23 -7.47
N GLN A 484 -5.50 -4.88 -6.41
CA GLN A 484 -4.64 -5.82 -5.71
C GLN A 484 -5.43 -7.03 -5.15
N LEU A 485 -6.59 -6.79 -4.53
CA LEU A 485 -7.43 -7.87 -4.00
C LEU A 485 -7.89 -8.83 -5.10
N ILE A 486 -8.27 -8.30 -6.27
CA ILE A 486 -8.68 -9.12 -7.42
C ILE A 486 -7.47 -9.90 -7.98
N GLN A 487 -6.30 -9.27 -8.10
CA GLN A 487 -5.05 -9.94 -8.49
C GLN A 487 -4.74 -11.14 -7.58
N GLU A 488 -4.81 -10.93 -6.26
CA GLU A 488 -4.58 -11.97 -5.26
C GLU A 488 -5.56 -13.14 -5.44
N SER A 489 -6.85 -12.87 -5.67
CA SER A 489 -7.86 -13.89 -5.97
C SER A 489 -7.52 -14.68 -7.25
N ILE A 490 -7.12 -14.00 -8.33
CA ILE A 490 -6.73 -14.64 -9.60
C ILE A 490 -5.51 -15.56 -9.39
N VAL A 491 -4.49 -15.09 -8.67
CA VAL A 491 -3.27 -15.88 -8.39
C VAL A 491 -3.57 -17.10 -7.52
N MET A 492 -4.41 -16.95 -6.49
CA MET A 492 -4.83 -18.06 -5.63
C MET A 492 -5.56 -19.13 -6.44
N LYS A 493 -6.54 -18.75 -7.28
CA LYS A 493 -7.28 -19.67 -8.14
C LYS A 493 -6.39 -20.37 -9.16
N THR A 494 -5.47 -19.63 -9.78
CA THR A 494 -4.50 -20.19 -10.74
C THR A 494 -3.64 -21.26 -10.06
N THR A 495 -3.20 -21.01 -8.84
CA THR A 495 -2.43 -21.97 -8.04
C THR A 495 -3.24 -23.23 -7.70
N GLU A 496 -4.53 -23.07 -7.35
CA GLU A 496 -5.43 -24.19 -7.08
C GLU A 496 -5.68 -25.05 -8.33
N ILE A 497 -5.94 -24.41 -9.47
CA ILE A 497 -6.10 -25.08 -10.78
C ILE A 497 -4.84 -25.88 -11.12
N HIS A 498 -3.64 -25.32 -10.93
CA HIS A 498 -2.39 -26.05 -11.15
C HIS A 498 -2.24 -27.27 -10.25
N LYS A 499 -2.61 -27.17 -8.96
CA LYS A 499 -2.60 -28.30 -8.02
C LYS A 499 -3.57 -29.41 -8.45
N LEU A 500 -4.80 -29.05 -8.83
CA LEU A 500 -5.81 -30.00 -9.30
C LEU A 500 -5.38 -30.68 -10.59
N ASN A 501 -4.82 -29.93 -11.55
CA ASN A 501 -4.30 -30.48 -12.80
C ASN A 501 -3.11 -31.43 -12.57
N ALA A 502 -2.20 -31.12 -11.65
CA ALA A 502 -1.09 -32.01 -11.29
C ALA A 502 -1.62 -33.34 -10.72
N ARG A 503 -2.60 -33.27 -9.81
CA ARG A 503 -3.25 -34.46 -9.23
C ARG A 503 -3.99 -35.29 -10.27
N LEU A 504 -4.68 -34.64 -11.21
CA LEU A 504 -5.36 -35.31 -12.31
C LEU A 504 -4.36 -36.07 -13.20
N LYS A 505 -3.23 -35.44 -13.55
CA LYS A 505 -2.16 -36.08 -14.34
C LYS A 505 -1.56 -37.28 -13.64
N GLU A 506 -1.29 -37.18 -12.33
CA GLU A 506 -0.79 -38.29 -11.53
C GLU A 506 -1.77 -39.47 -11.51
N LEU A 507 -3.06 -39.19 -11.29
CA LEU A 507 -4.12 -40.21 -11.30
C LEU A 507 -4.27 -40.89 -12.67
N ASN A 508 -4.20 -40.12 -13.76
CA ASN A 508 -4.24 -40.68 -15.11
C ASN A 508 -3.04 -41.59 -15.39
N HIS A 509 -1.82 -41.16 -15.04
CA HIS A 509 -0.62 -41.98 -15.23
C HIS A 509 -0.69 -43.30 -14.46
N LEU A 510 -1.16 -43.26 -13.20
CA LEU A 510 -1.38 -44.44 -12.37
C LEU A 510 -2.41 -45.39 -13.01
N HIS A 511 -3.50 -44.84 -13.55
CA HIS A 511 -4.52 -45.60 -14.25
C HIS A 511 -3.97 -46.30 -15.51
N ASP A 512 -3.19 -45.60 -16.33
CA ASP A 512 -2.63 -46.15 -17.57
C ASP A 512 -1.61 -47.25 -17.30
N THR A 513 -0.71 -47.03 -16.32
CA THR A 513 0.27 -48.02 -15.89
C THR A 513 -0.41 -49.30 -15.38
N PHE A 514 -1.50 -49.13 -14.62
CA PHE A 514 -2.30 -50.22 -14.09
C PHE A 514 -2.99 -51.02 -15.21
N SER A 515 -3.69 -50.35 -16.13
CA SER A 515 -4.38 -51.01 -17.25
C SER A 515 -3.41 -51.74 -18.18
N TYR A 516 -2.24 -51.16 -18.44
CA TYR A 516 -1.21 -51.77 -19.28
C TYR A 516 -0.66 -53.07 -18.68
N THR A 517 -0.25 -53.02 -17.41
CA THR A 517 0.36 -54.17 -16.72
C THR A 517 -0.62 -55.34 -16.61
N LEU A 518 -1.87 -55.07 -16.22
CA LEU A 518 -2.92 -56.09 -16.16
C LEU A 518 -3.15 -56.77 -17.51
N THR A 519 -3.28 -55.97 -18.58
CA THR A 519 -3.56 -56.50 -19.92
C THR A 519 -2.41 -57.37 -20.42
N HIS A 520 -1.17 -56.95 -20.19
CA HIS A 520 0.03 -57.69 -20.56
C HIS A 520 0.08 -59.06 -19.87
N ASP A 521 -0.12 -59.09 -18.55
CA ASP A 521 0.00 -60.30 -17.76
C ASP A 521 -1.12 -61.29 -18.07
N LEU A 522 -2.36 -60.81 -18.23
CA LEU A 522 -3.47 -61.64 -18.70
C LEU A 522 -3.18 -62.24 -20.09
N LYS A 523 -2.59 -61.47 -21.01
CA LYS A 523 -2.21 -61.96 -22.34
C LYS A 523 -1.12 -63.05 -22.28
N ASN A 524 -0.17 -62.92 -21.38
CA ASN A 524 0.87 -63.95 -21.16
C ASN A 524 0.27 -65.24 -20.59
N MET A 525 -0.65 -65.13 -19.64
CA MET A 525 -1.36 -66.29 -19.08
C MET A 525 -2.22 -67.00 -20.12
N LEU A 526 -2.95 -66.25 -20.95
CA LEU A 526 -3.68 -66.81 -22.10
C LEU A 526 -2.76 -67.49 -23.11
N SER A 527 -1.59 -66.94 -23.35
CA SER A 527 -0.59 -67.53 -24.25
C SER A 527 -0.07 -68.87 -23.70
N SER A 528 0.16 -68.96 -22.38
CA SER A 528 0.54 -70.20 -21.70
C SER A 528 -0.52 -71.28 -21.86
N ILE A 529 -1.79 -70.95 -21.60
CA ILE A 529 -2.93 -71.88 -21.76
C ILE A 529 -3.01 -72.38 -23.21
N ARG A 530 -2.88 -71.47 -24.18
CA ARG A 530 -2.93 -71.81 -25.60
C ARG A 530 -1.81 -72.77 -26.00
N LEU A 531 -0.58 -72.50 -25.57
CA LEU A 531 0.57 -73.37 -25.85
C LEU A 531 0.39 -74.75 -25.23
N ALA A 532 -0.01 -74.82 -23.96
CA ALA A 532 -0.28 -76.09 -23.29
C ALA A 532 -1.36 -76.89 -24.03
N SER A 533 -2.44 -76.24 -24.47
CA SER A 533 -3.52 -76.87 -25.24
C SER A 533 -3.05 -77.37 -26.62
N GLN A 534 -2.19 -76.61 -27.32
CA GLN A 534 -1.58 -77.04 -28.59
C GLN A 534 -0.65 -78.25 -28.41
N PHE A 535 0.17 -78.26 -27.36
CA PHE A 535 1.03 -79.41 -27.06
C PHE A 535 0.24 -80.65 -26.69
N MET A 536 -0.92 -80.51 -26.02
CA MET A 536 -1.82 -81.64 -25.74
C MET A 536 -2.37 -82.26 -27.02
N THR A 537 -2.82 -81.44 -27.98
CA THR A 537 -3.35 -81.92 -29.28
C THR A 537 -2.29 -82.56 -30.16
N GLN A 538 -1.02 -82.16 -30.04
CA GLN A 538 0.08 -82.79 -30.79
C GLN A 538 0.61 -84.08 -30.15
N ASN A 539 0.32 -84.34 -28.87
CA ASN A 539 0.89 -85.45 -28.09
C ASN A 539 -0.18 -86.34 -27.46
N GLU A 540 -1.31 -86.55 -28.15
CA GLU A 540 -2.51 -87.23 -27.62
C GLU A 540 -2.25 -88.65 -27.10
N GLN A 541 -1.23 -89.34 -27.61
CA GLN A 541 -0.87 -90.70 -27.16
C GLN A 541 -0.03 -90.74 -25.88
N ASN A 542 0.53 -89.61 -25.44
CA ASN A 542 1.31 -89.53 -24.20
C ASN A 542 0.42 -89.06 -23.04
N HIS A 543 -0.38 -89.99 -22.50
CA HIS A 543 -1.36 -89.73 -21.44
C HIS A 543 -0.77 -89.01 -20.21
N GLN A 544 0.50 -89.29 -19.86
CA GLN A 544 1.14 -88.67 -18.70
C GLN A 544 1.54 -87.21 -18.95
N LEU A 545 2.00 -86.89 -20.17
CA LEU A 545 2.28 -85.51 -20.58
C LEU A 545 1.00 -84.69 -20.73
N VAL A 546 -0.04 -85.26 -21.35
CA VAL A 546 -1.36 -84.62 -21.52
C VAL A 546 -1.99 -84.28 -20.17
N LYS A 547 -1.93 -85.20 -19.19
CA LYS A 547 -2.40 -84.95 -17.82
C LYS A 547 -1.66 -83.78 -17.16
N LYS A 548 -0.33 -83.75 -17.27
CA LYS A 548 0.49 -82.67 -16.70
C LYS A 548 0.21 -81.30 -17.35
N LEU A 549 -0.02 -81.26 -18.66
CA LEU A 549 -0.39 -80.03 -19.37
C LEU A 549 -1.81 -79.56 -19.01
N SER A 550 -2.74 -80.50 -18.81
CA SER A 550 -4.10 -80.21 -18.30
C SER A 550 -4.07 -79.60 -16.89
N GLU A 551 -3.24 -80.15 -15.99
CA GLU A 551 -3.04 -79.59 -14.65
C GLU A 551 -2.47 -78.17 -14.73
N ASN A 552 -1.48 -77.93 -15.60
CA ASN A 552 -0.92 -76.59 -15.83
C ASN A 552 -1.96 -75.57 -16.37
N ILE A 553 -2.85 -75.98 -17.28
CA ILE A 553 -3.95 -75.12 -17.74
C ILE A 553 -4.87 -74.74 -16.58
N LEU A 554 -5.28 -75.72 -15.76
CA LEU A 554 -6.12 -75.47 -14.60
C LEU A 554 -5.43 -74.52 -13.60
N ASP A 555 -4.15 -74.74 -13.31
CA ASP A 555 -3.37 -73.87 -12.43
C ASP A 555 -3.27 -72.44 -12.98
N THR A 556 -3.06 -72.29 -14.29
CA THR A 556 -3.00 -70.97 -14.95
C THR A 556 -4.37 -70.27 -14.92
N VAL A 557 -5.47 -70.99 -15.12
CA VAL A 557 -6.84 -70.45 -15.00
C VAL A 557 -7.14 -70.04 -13.56
N HIS A 558 -6.77 -70.85 -12.57
CA HIS A 558 -6.92 -70.50 -11.16
C HIS A 558 -6.12 -69.26 -10.78
N LEU A 559 -4.89 -69.14 -11.27
CA LEU A 559 -4.07 -67.95 -11.08
C LEU A 559 -4.73 -66.71 -11.72
N MET A 560 -5.35 -66.87 -12.89
CA MET A 560 -6.01 -65.78 -13.62
C MET A 560 -7.27 -65.30 -12.89
N SER A 561 -8.09 -66.24 -12.39
CA SER A 561 -9.25 -65.93 -11.55
C SER A 561 -8.84 -65.26 -10.24
N ASP A 562 -7.81 -65.76 -9.55
CA ASP A 562 -7.28 -65.13 -8.33
C ASP A 562 -6.75 -63.71 -8.61
N MET A 563 -6.11 -63.48 -9.76
CA MET A 563 -5.67 -62.16 -10.19
C MET A 563 -6.85 -61.21 -10.46
N LEU A 564 -7.88 -61.69 -11.15
CA LEU A 564 -9.10 -60.91 -11.42
C LEU A 564 -9.86 -60.57 -10.13
N ASP A 565 -10.03 -61.54 -9.22
CA ASP A 565 -10.68 -61.34 -7.93
C ASP A 565 -9.92 -60.37 -7.04
N LYS A 566 -8.58 -60.48 -6.98
CA LYS A 566 -7.72 -59.54 -6.25
C LYS A 566 -7.74 -58.15 -6.87
N THR A 567 -7.80 -58.05 -8.20
CA THR A 567 -7.93 -56.77 -8.91
C THR A 567 -9.29 -56.13 -8.67
N LEU A 568 -10.36 -56.91 -8.66
CA LEU A 568 -11.70 -56.47 -8.32
C LEU A 568 -11.78 -56.03 -6.85
N ALA A 569 -11.16 -56.75 -5.93
CA ALA A 569 -11.04 -56.36 -4.53
C ALA A 569 -10.27 -55.03 -4.37
N PHE A 570 -9.18 -54.86 -5.12
CA PHE A 570 -8.42 -53.62 -5.17
C PHE A 570 -9.24 -52.43 -5.73
N SER A 571 -10.07 -52.67 -6.75
CA SER A 571 -10.98 -51.67 -7.31
C SER A 571 -12.10 -51.30 -6.33
N LYS A 572 -12.74 -52.30 -5.70
CA LYS A 572 -13.80 -52.11 -4.70
C LYS A 572 -13.32 -51.40 -3.43
N ALA A 573 -12.05 -51.55 -3.05
CA ALA A 573 -11.45 -50.81 -1.95
C ALA A 573 -11.55 -49.28 -2.12
N LYS A 574 -11.72 -48.77 -3.35
CA LYS A 574 -11.94 -47.35 -3.66
C LYS A 574 -13.34 -46.84 -3.31
N THR A 575 -14.38 -47.70 -3.31
CA THR A 575 -15.79 -47.27 -3.35
C THR A 575 -16.58 -47.58 -2.07
N ILE A 576 -16.05 -48.43 -1.18
CA ILE A 576 -16.79 -48.87 0.02
C ILE A 576 -16.56 -47.88 1.19
N ALA A 577 -17.66 -47.34 1.74
CA ALA A 577 -17.65 -46.59 3.00
C ALA A 577 -17.23 -47.50 4.17
N VAL A 578 -16.25 -47.08 4.96
CA VAL A 578 -15.70 -47.89 6.06
C VAL A 578 -16.62 -47.79 7.27
N SER A 579 -17.35 -48.85 7.59
CA SER A 579 -18.05 -48.98 8.87
C SER A 579 -17.00 -49.23 9.97
N LYS A 580 -17.02 -48.46 11.05
CA LYS A 580 -16.10 -48.64 12.18
C LYS A 580 -16.82 -49.37 13.31
N GLU A 581 -16.47 -50.62 13.54
CA GLU A 581 -16.90 -51.41 14.69
C GLU A 581 -15.68 -51.92 15.48
N ASP A 582 -15.85 -52.20 16.77
CA ASP A 582 -14.81 -52.84 17.59
C ASP A 582 -14.70 -54.33 17.20
N VAL A 583 -13.67 -54.68 16.42
CA VAL A 583 -13.50 -56.06 15.93
C VAL A 583 -12.61 -56.86 16.88
N ALA A 584 -13.20 -57.87 17.51
CA ALA A 584 -12.49 -58.82 18.37
C ALA A 584 -11.63 -59.80 17.54
N LEU A 585 -10.36 -59.46 17.34
CA LEU A 585 -9.41 -60.22 16.53
C LEU A 585 -8.99 -61.57 17.15
N GLU A 586 -9.25 -61.78 18.44
CA GLU A 586 -9.06 -63.05 19.16
C GLU A 586 -9.78 -64.24 18.51
N LYS A 587 -10.90 -64.01 17.82
CA LYS A 587 -11.65 -65.06 17.12
C LYS A 587 -11.24 -65.24 15.66
N ILE A 588 -10.62 -64.21 15.08
CA ILE A 588 -10.33 -64.14 13.64
C ILE A 588 -8.93 -64.63 13.35
N VAL A 589 -7.93 -64.13 14.09
CA VAL A 589 -6.52 -64.44 13.88
C VAL A 589 -6.21 -65.93 14.03
N PRO A 590 -6.68 -66.65 15.08
CA PRO A 590 -6.39 -68.08 15.23
C PRO A 590 -6.97 -68.90 14.08
N LYS A 591 -8.18 -68.54 13.62
CA LYS A 591 -8.82 -69.22 12.49
C LYS A 591 -8.03 -69.03 11.19
N ILE A 592 -7.58 -67.80 10.92
CA ILE A 592 -6.74 -67.52 9.74
C ILE A 592 -5.44 -68.32 9.79
N VAL A 593 -4.78 -68.42 10.96
CA VAL A 593 -3.56 -69.21 11.12
C VAL A 593 -3.84 -70.69 10.82
N ASP A 594 -4.87 -71.28 11.42
CA ASP A 594 -5.24 -72.69 11.24
C ASP A 594 -5.57 -73.01 9.77
N ASP A 595 -6.40 -72.19 9.12
CA ASP A 595 -6.78 -72.36 7.72
C ASP A 595 -5.55 -72.30 6.79
N ASN A 596 -4.59 -71.40 7.07
CA ASN A 596 -3.37 -71.28 6.26
C ASN A 596 -2.37 -72.42 6.52
N ILE A 597 -2.27 -72.94 7.74
CA ILE A 597 -1.42 -74.10 8.05
C ILE A 597 -1.95 -75.32 7.30
N LYS A 598 -3.27 -75.58 7.34
CA LYS A 598 -3.91 -76.67 6.59
C LYS A 598 -3.66 -76.56 5.09
N ARG A 599 -3.67 -75.34 4.54
CA ARG A 599 -3.45 -75.07 3.12
C ARG A 599 -2.01 -75.26 2.66
N TYR A 600 -1.04 -74.70 3.38
CA TYR A 600 0.36 -74.66 2.93
C TYR A 600 1.26 -75.74 3.55
N ALA A 601 0.77 -76.47 4.55
CA ALA A 601 1.45 -77.59 5.19
C ALA A 601 0.47 -78.77 5.46
N PRO A 602 -0.14 -79.36 4.41
CA PRO A 602 -1.04 -80.49 4.57
C PRO A 602 -0.33 -81.68 5.23
N GLY A 603 -0.84 -82.14 6.39
CA GLY A 603 -0.23 -83.21 7.22
C GLY A 603 0.76 -82.72 8.29
N GLY A 604 0.93 -81.41 8.45
CA GLY A 604 1.84 -80.78 9.43
C GLY A 604 1.21 -80.37 10.76
N GLU A 605 0.07 -80.94 11.15
CA GLU A 605 -0.53 -80.71 12.47
C GLU A 605 0.48 -81.12 13.56
N GLY A 606 1.00 -80.12 14.30
CA GLY A 606 2.05 -80.31 15.33
C GLY A 606 3.48 -79.97 14.89
N ARG A 607 3.74 -79.63 13.62
CA ARG A 607 5.07 -79.19 13.14
C ARG A 607 5.31 -77.68 13.30
N PHE A 608 4.24 -76.88 13.33
CA PHE A 608 4.30 -75.43 13.49
C PHE A 608 4.29 -75.01 14.95
N ASP A 609 5.30 -74.25 15.38
CA ASP A 609 5.30 -73.53 16.65
C ASP A 609 4.54 -72.21 16.49
N VAL A 610 3.26 -72.19 16.88
CA VAL A 610 2.40 -71.00 16.82
C VAL A 610 2.31 -70.38 18.20
N VAL A 611 2.83 -69.16 18.34
CA VAL A 611 2.78 -68.41 19.60
C VAL A 611 1.81 -67.24 19.46
N LEU A 612 0.64 -67.34 20.08
CA LEU A 612 -0.34 -66.25 20.14
C LEU A 612 -0.24 -65.55 21.50
N GLY A 613 0.20 -64.29 21.48
CA GLY A 613 0.15 -63.39 22.64
C GLY A 613 -1.21 -62.69 22.77
N THR A 614 -1.25 -61.56 23.47
CA THR A 614 -2.46 -60.73 23.58
C THR A 614 -2.90 -60.19 22.22
N LEU A 615 -4.21 -60.23 21.91
CA LEU A 615 -4.79 -59.76 20.64
C LEU A 615 -5.88 -58.70 20.91
N LEU A 616 -5.50 -57.43 20.99
CA LEU A 616 -6.37 -56.29 21.33
C LEU A 616 -7.41 -56.00 20.23
N PRO A 617 -8.65 -55.63 20.55
CA PRO A 617 -9.65 -55.27 19.55
C PRO A 617 -9.23 -54.01 18.77
N VAL A 618 -9.61 -53.94 17.49
CA VAL A 618 -9.30 -52.81 16.60
C VAL A 618 -10.59 -52.23 16.04
N LYS A 619 -10.73 -50.91 16.06
CA LYS A 619 -11.86 -50.18 15.47
C LYS A 619 -11.73 -50.04 13.97
N SER A 620 -12.37 -50.93 13.22
CA SER A 620 -12.35 -50.90 11.75
C SER A 620 -13.43 -51.80 11.18
N ASP A 621 -13.57 -51.81 9.85
CA ASP A 621 -14.42 -52.76 9.14
C ASP A 621 -13.83 -54.18 9.26
N LYS A 622 -14.66 -55.14 9.68
CA LYS A 622 -14.28 -56.54 9.87
C LYS A 622 -13.76 -57.21 8.60
N THR A 623 -14.31 -56.88 7.43
CA THR A 623 -13.88 -57.46 6.14
C THR A 623 -12.50 -56.95 5.76
N LEU A 624 -12.24 -55.65 5.95
CA LEU A 624 -10.93 -55.05 5.70
C LEU A 624 -9.85 -55.62 6.64
N LEU A 625 -10.16 -55.75 7.94
CA LEU A 625 -9.23 -56.38 8.89
C LEU A 625 -8.98 -57.84 8.53
N TYR A 626 -10.03 -58.61 8.20
CA TYR A 626 -9.87 -59.99 7.77
C TYR A 626 -8.92 -60.10 6.57
N GLN A 627 -9.05 -59.21 5.57
CA GLN A 627 -8.18 -59.17 4.41
C GLN A 627 -6.73 -58.81 4.74
N ILE A 628 -6.51 -57.85 5.67
CA ILE A 628 -5.16 -57.48 6.13
C ILE A 628 -4.49 -58.70 6.78
N PHE A 629 -5.13 -59.29 7.78
CA PHE A 629 -4.57 -60.40 8.52
C PHE A 629 -4.41 -61.65 7.64
N LEU A 630 -5.37 -61.93 6.74
CA LEU A 630 -5.27 -63.06 5.81
C LEU A 630 -4.02 -62.96 4.92
N ASN A 631 -3.71 -61.77 4.40
CA ASN A 631 -2.54 -61.58 3.53
C ASN A 631 -1.22 -61.67 4.31
N VAL A 632 -1.14 -61.02 5.49
CA VAL A 632 0.12 -60.99 6.27
C VAL A 632 0.40 -62.33 6.94
N ILE A 633 -0.61 -62.93 7.60
CA ILE A 633 -0.48 -64.25 8.24
C ILE A 633 -0.29 -65.33 7.17
N GLY A 634 -1.02 -65.24 6.05
CA GLY A 634 -0.86 -66.16 4.93
C GLY A 634 0.59 -66.17 4.42
N ASN A 635 1.23 -65.00 4.29
CA ASN A 635 2.64 -64.90 3.94
C ASN A 635 3.56 -65.51 5.03
N ALA A 636 3.33 -65.18 6.30
CA ALA A 636 4.12 -65.69 7.42
C ALA A 636 4.13 -67.23 7.48
N VAL A 637 2.96 -67.86 7.33
CA VAL A 637 2.82 -69.33 7.32
C VAL A 637 3.41 -69.93 6.04
N LYS A 638 3.10 -69.33 4.89
CA LYS A 638 3.53 -69.81 3.58
C LYS A 638 5.04 -69.83 3.45
N TYR A 639 5.75 -68.77 3.86
CA TYR A 639 7.20 -68.67 3.67
C TYR A 639 8.02 -69.38 4.76
N SER A 640 7.39 -69.77 5.87
CA SER A 640 8.01 -70.60 6.92
C SER A 640 7.81 -72.10 6.69
N SER A 641 6.81 -72.52 5.90
CA SER A 641 6.37 -73.93 5.77
C SER A 641 7.47 -74.94 5.35
N LYS A 642 8.49 -74.49 4.63
CA LYS A 642 9.61 -75.34 4.18
C LYS A 642 10.79 -75.39 5.18
N GLY A 643 10.71 -74.66 6.28
CA GLY A 643 11.73 -74.65 7.34
C GLY A 643 11.75 -75.95 8.16
N ALA A 644 12.89 -76.22 8.82
CA ALA A 644 13.04 -77.40 9.68
C ALA A 644 12.09 -77.36 10.89
N ALA A 645 11.92 -76.18 11.50
CA ALA A 645 11.00 -75.94 12.61
C ALA A 645 10.22 -74.64 12.35
N PRO A 646 9.11 -74.67 11.58
CA PRO A 646 8.38 -73.46 11.21
C PRO A 646 7.74 -72.80 12.43
N ARG A 647 7.91 -71.49 12.57
CA ARG A 647 7.44 -70.71 13.71
C ARG A 647 6.74 -69.43 13.24
N VAL A 648 5.57 -69.16 13.83
CA VAL A 648 4.84 -67.90 13.65
C VAL A 648 4.41 -67.37 15.01
N ALA A 649 4.81 -66.15 15.34
CA ALA A 649 4.45 -65.48 16.58
C ALA A 649 3.61 -64.22 16.29
N ILE A 650 2.45 -64.11 16.91
CA ILE A 650 1.55 -62.96 16.75
C ILE A 650 1.23 -62.38 18.11
N ARG A 651 1.48 -61.09 18.30
CA ARG A 651 1.16 -60.35 19.53
C ARG A 651 0.70 -58.94 19.21
N SER A 652 -0.03 -58.33 20.13
CA SER A 652 -0.40 -56.92 20.04
C SER A 652 -0.06 -56.17 21.32
N TYR A 653 0.19 -54.87 21.20
CA TYR A 653 0.45 -53.94 22.30
C TYR A 653 0.01 -52.54 21.90
N VAL A 654 -0.13 -51.65 22.90
CA VAL A 654 -0.50 -50.25 22.68
C VAL A 654 0.78 -49.41 22.60
N GLU A 655 0.90 -48.62 21.55
CA GLU A 655 1.93 -47.62 21.32
C GLU A 655 1.22 -46.34 20.88
N GLU A 656 0.74 -45.55 21.85
CA GLU A 656 -0.14 -44.39 21.60
C GLU A 656 0.46 -43.46 20.52
N PRO A 657 -0.32 -43.07 19.50
CA PRO A 657 -1.78 -43.20 19.37
C PRO A 657 -2.29 -44.49 18.67
N PHE A 658 -1.48 -45.56 18.61
CA PHE A 658 -1.76 -46.77 17.82
C PHE A 658 -1.89 -48.06 18.66
N ILE A 659 -2.68 -49.00 18.16
CA ILE A 659 -2.63 -50.43 18.52
C ILE A 659 -1.73 -51.13 17.51
N VAL A 660 -0.64 -51.74 17.98
CA VAL A 660 0.36 -52.37 17.11
C VAL A 660 0.24 -53.88 17.17
N TYR A 661 0.09 -54.50 16.01
CA TYR A 661 0.16 -55.95 15.81
C TYR A 661 1.52 -56.32 15.24
N SER A 662 2.28 -57.13 15.98
CA SER A 662 3.54 -57.72 15.55
C SER A 662 3.31 -59.16 15.11
N ILE A 663 3.62 -59.46 13.85
CA ILE A 663 3.50 -60.78 13.22
C ILE A 663 4.89 -61.20 12.75
N ALA A 664 5.53 -62.12 13.46
CA ALA A 664 6.88 -62.60 13.19
C ALA A 664 6.90 -64.03 12.69
N ASP A 665 7.65 -64.30 11.62
CA ASP A 665 7.94 -65.64 11.09
C ASP A 665 9.45 -65.92 11.08
N ASN A 666 9.81 -67.20 10.94
CA ASN A 666 11.19 -67.64 10.72
C ASN A 666 11.44 -68.19 9.30
N GLY A 667 10.73 -67.65 8.31
CA GLY A 667 10.82 -68.06 6.91
C GLY A 667 12.06 -67.55 6.19
N ILE A 668 11.98 -67.49 4.86
CA ILE A 668 13.12 -67.17 3.97
C ILE A 668 13.75 -65.78 4.20
N GLY A 669 13.00 -64.83 4.78
CA GLY A 669 13.42 -63.44 4.95
C GLY A 669 13.64 -62.68 3.63
N MET A 670 14.01 -61.41 3.73
CA MET A 670 14.23 -60.49 2.60
C MET A 670 15.59 -59.79 2.72
N ARG A 671 16.17 -59.36 1.59
CA ARG A 671 17.34 -58.48 1.58
C ARG A 671 16.88 -57.04 1.81
N GLU A 672 17.72 -56.22 2.42
CA GLU A 672 17.39 -54.83 2.76
C GLU A 672 16.97 -53.99 1.53
N GLU A 673 17.64 -54.21 0.40
CA GLU A 673 17.35 -53.57 -0.90
C GLU A 673 15.97 -53.94 -1.47
N ASP A 674 15.46 -55.11 -1.10
CA ASP A 674 14.21 -55.69 -1.59
C ASP A 674 12.99 -55.29 -0.73
N ILE A 675 13.21 -54.78 0.49
CA ILE A 675 12.15 -54.43 1.45
C ILE A 675 11.21 -53.36 0.89
N LYS A 676 11.76 -52.31 0.28
CA LYS A 676 10.95 -51.22 -0.31
C LYS A 676 10.07 -51.71 -1.46
N GLN A 677 10.53 -52.73 -2.16
CA GLN A 677 9.88 -53.30 -3.34
C GLN A 677 8.80 -54.33 -2.96
N ALA A 678 8.76 -54.78 -1.70
CA ALA A 678 7.81 -55.78 -1.22
C ALA A 678 6.35 -55.30 -1.20
N PHE A 679 6.12 -53.99 -1.25
CA PHE A 679 4.78 -53.38 -1.31
C PHE A 679 4.35 -52.99 -2.73
N GLU A 680 5.20 -53.18 -3.74
CA GLU A 680 4.85 -52.93 -5.14
C GLU A 680 3.90 -54.02 -5.68
N ILE A 681 2.91 -53.62 -6.47
CA ILE A 681 1.92 -54.53 -7.05
C ILE A 681 2.62 -55.42 -8.11
N PHE A 682 2.31 -56.72 -8.12
CA PHE A 682 2.83 -57.73 -9.06
C PHE A 682 4.33 -58.03 -8.95
N LYS A 683 5.01 -57.48 -7.95
CA LYS A 683 6.44 -57.73 -7.75
C LYS A 683 6.65 -58.92 -6.81
N ARG A 684 7.38 -59.92 -7.30
CA ARG A 684 7.82 -61.08 -6.50
C ARG A 684 9.30 -60.98 -6.22
N LEU A 685 9.68 -61.27 -4.98
CA LEU A 685 11.08 -61.24 -4.59
C LEU A 685 11.84 -62.43 -5.21
N PRO A 686 13.11 -62.26 -5.64
CA PRO A 686 13.87 -63.30 -6.33
C PRO A 686 14.00 -64.61 -5.54
N ASN A 687 14.06 -64.53 -4.22
CA ASN A 687 14.15 -65.66 -3.29
C ASN A 687 12.80 -66.36 -3.02
N SER A 688 11.70 -65.90 -3.62
CA SER A 688 10.35 -66.47 -3.47
C SER A 688 9.96 -67.47 -4.57
N SER A 689 10.89 -67.83 -5.46
CA SER A 689 10.66 -68.66 -6.66
C SER A 689 10.12 -70.07 -6.38
N GLY A 690 10.28 -70.58 -5.15
CA GLY A 690 9.74 -71.87 -4.69
C GLY A 690 8.36 -71.84 -4.02
N PHE A 691 7.64 -70.72 -4.07
CA PHE A 691 6.39 -70.48 -3.32
C PHE A 691 5.29 -69.90 -4.22
N GLU A 692 4.04 -70.38 -4.18
CA GLU A 692 2.95 -69.92 -5.07
C GLU A 692 2.38 -68.53 -4.71
N GLY A 693 2.34 -67.55 -5.60
CA GLY A 693 1.67 -66.27 -5.29
C GLY A 693 1.72 -65.22 -6.40
N SER A 694 0.77 -64.29 -6.36
CA SER A 694 0.55 -63.25 -7.38
C SER A 694 1.30 -61.93 -7.15
N GLY A 695 1.97 -61.75 -6.01
CA GLY A 695 2.68 -60.49 -5.70
C GLY A 695 1.77 -59.30 -5.36
N VAL A 696 0.46 -59.51 -5.19
CA VAL A 696 -0.52 -58.43 -4.96
C VAL A 696 -0.86 -58.23 -3.46
N GLY A 697 -0.67 -59.27 -2.65
CA GLY A 697 -1.19 -59.32 -1.27
C GLY A 697 -0.70 -58.21 -0.34
N LEU A 698 0.60 -57.92 -0.31
CA LEU A 698 1.16 -56.87 0.56
C LEU A 698 0.80 -55.45 0.07
N ALA A 699 0.66 -55.25 -1.23
CA ALA A 699 0.18 -53.99 -1.78
C ALA A 699 -1.29 -53.71 -1.40
N ILE A 700 -2.14 -54.75 -1.36
CA ILE A 700 -3.51 -54.66 -0.82
C ILE A 700 -3.47 -54.26 0.66
N VAL A 701 -2.62 -54.91 1.46
CA VAL A 701 -2.49 -54.58 2.90
C VAL A 701 -2.08 -53.12 3.08
N LYS A 702 -1.04 -52.65 2.39
CA LYS A 702 -0.57 -51.26 2.47
C LYS A 702 -1.69 -50.27 2.17
N ARG A 703 -2.46 -50.53 1.10
CA ARG A 703 -3.55 -49.64 0.69
C ARG A 703 -4.72 -49.65 1.67
N ILE A 704 -5.08 -50.80 2.26
CA ILE A 704 -6.12 -50.86 3.29
C ILE A 704 -5.65 -50.12 4.54
N MET A 705 -4.39 -50.31 4.96
CA MET A 705 -3.80 -49.63 6.12
C MET A 705 -3.82 -48.10 5.93
N ASP A 706 -3.38 -47.59 4.77
CA ASP A 706 -3.40 -46.15 4.49
C ASP A 706 -4.84 -45.60 4.49
N LYS A 707 -5.83 -46.36 4.01
CA LYS A 707 -7.26 -45.96 4.00
C LYS A 707 -7.86 -45.84 5.40
N ILE A 708 -7.50 -46.74 6.32
CA ILE A 708 -8.01 -46.72 7.70
C ILE A 708 -7.18 -45.82 8.63
N GLY A 709 -6.19 -45.09 8.09
CA GLY A 709 -5.29 -44.22 8.86
C GLY A 709 -4.21 -44.97 9.66
N GLY A 710 -3.96 -46.23 9.32
CA GLY A 710 -2.94 -47.08 9.92
C GLY A 710 -1.60 -47.02 9.18
N ARG A 711 -0.58 -47.68 9.75
CA ARG A 711 0.76 -47.81 9.17
C ARG A 711 1.20 -49.27 9.16
N ILE A 712 1.97 -49.65 8.15
CA ILE A 712 2.63 -50.96 8.07
C ILE A 712 4.13 -50.76 7.94
N GLU A 713 4.88 -51.44 8.79
CA GLU A 713 6.34 -51.48 8.80
C GLU A 713 6.79 -52.94 8.79
N LEU A 714 8.01 -53.21 8.33
CA LEU A 714 8.56 -54.57 8.34
C LEU A 714 10.05 -54.56 8.63
N GLU A 715 10.50 -55.59 9.34
CA GLU A 715 11.91 -55.91 9.57
C GLU A 715 12.16 -57.32 9.05
N SER A 716 13.20 -57.53 8.24
CA SER A 716 13.46 -58.83 7.64
C SER A 716 14.94 -59.02 7.35
N ALA A 717 15.42 -60.24 7.52
CA ALA A 717 16.78 -60.63 7.15
C ALA A 717 16.77 -62.04 6.55
N VAL A 718 17.54 -62.23 5.47
CA VAL A 718 17.61 -63.50 4.74
C VAL A 718 17.96 -64.65 5.69
N GLY A 719 17.13 -65.70 5.68
CA GLY A 719 17.28 -66.91 6.50
C GLY A 719 16.91 -66.75 7.99
N LYS A 720 16.55 -65.55 8.44
CA LYS A 720 16.09 -65.29 9.82
C LYS A 720 14.57 -65.08 9.93
N GLY A 721 13.90 -64.79 8.82
CA GLY A 721 12.46 -64.54 8.74
C GLY A 721 12.08 -63.07 8.67
N THR A 722 10.79 -62.78 8.83
CA THR A 722 10.23 -61.42 8.72
C THR A 722 9.33 -61.10 9.90
N THR A 723 9.40 -59.86 10.39
CA THR A 723 8.44 -59.31 11.34
C THR A 723 7.68 -58.15 10.71
N PHE A 724 6.37 -58.25 10.61
CA PHE A 724 5.47 -57.16 10.22
C PHE A 724 4.90 -56.45 11.44
N TYR A 725 4.85 -55.12 11.38
CA TYR A 725 4.24 -54.26 12.38
C TYR A 725 3.06 -53.53 11.74
N LEU A 726 1.83 -53.91 12.12
CA LEU A 726 0.59 -53.27 11.69
C LEU A 726 0.11 -52.32 12.78
N LYS A 727 0.19 -51.01 12.55
CA LYS A 727 -0.21 -49.95 13.49
C LYS A 727 -1.60 -49.44 13.11
N PHE A 728 -2.60 -49.68 13.94
CA PHE A 728 -3.98 -49.23 13.75
C PHE A 728 -4.27 -48.03 14.65
N PRO A 729 -4.89 -46.95 14.16
CA PRO A 729 -5.27 -45.82 15.02
C PRO A 729 -6.30 -46.28 16.04
N ARG A 730 -6.12 -45.85 17.29
CA ARG A 730 -6.98 -46.23 18.41
C ARG A 730 -8.38 -45.61 18.35
#